data_AF-A0A329T0Q3-F1
#
_entry.id   AF-A0A329T0Q3-F1
#
_cell.length_a   1.000
_cell.length_b   1.000
_cell.length_c   1.000
_cell.angle_alpha   90.00
_cell.angle_beta   90.00
_cell.angle_gamma   90.00
#
_symmetry.space_group_name_H-M   'P 1'
#
loop_
_entity.id
_entity.type
_entity.pdbx_description
1 polymer ?
#
loop_
_entity_poly.entity_id
_entity_poly.type
_entity_poly.pdbx_seq_one_letter_code
_entity_poly.pdbx_strand_id
1 'polypeptide(L)'
;MQRRQLRPKRELLALLQRLNDCVGVSARHVYTQQITVSELLQRPQSEIRRQLPELCDFVDSLTCHNTNTTATPPSSLVRRAFRHPDAQWLSRSARESGVSALVCQQLVRLARQDINGDLVEDNTIYWPAAELTVHVLLDALLSPCAQRLGKAPDACKWRPMQPKPRFHAMTCFPVWSTLLPFAALMGLRFPDVFVRVVKEHRLLEKKGQRVNCSFAQVAGIWRLVEELNRGDNENQSAVTEVMVSLLRLASGKMLGKVVAVKNEKKTVGLHLDDQLMEKFFTGLQGFAFKSWRASAVLKPALFDALQSSLTVPADQATIAMVPQRIVVFTAVGCMFVKDLAADIVSMLIKRINDTVNTSEEVRELLLNFLVGFCAHVDLVSLTSVMELLELLVTAYKVVPQNVGDPESRRKRQLELMFYLVYVALHRRQSVDSLRQEVSSEAARVKEVLSQLQMQLCSDIAFEDFYIAAPAHWTAKVWQHWVFLSDDEVQAFLSEAQENDNDTEQKFKDRVAAWHTLEARFAFKPAPFSAFTQMKTLLQPHIIPSMPLAEPIHEHGLIVPSRKRRRTEEEANNSVDPDKLERYFDVLLLPDVMERVCSFMSAKRLCRMALVCRTFADISHRGSLWRPLYMRVGLPVGTKMNDLPPASVECHHGEKYEHNWSQLYQGRLKAMKRLRRIQRRAIKAGQCNGQEDDNESGVRTATFVPQMCAYCGCDQVLKSTSDLESHQTRHKRFTCTETSCRASFTGLHKFNAHMREHPAENTSRLVCGFDGCKKNYTSAKRLASHRQKEGHHVLDGGDQ
;
A
#
# COMPACT_ATOMS: atom_id res chain seq x y z
N MET A 1 44.04 -26.90 -32.57
CA MET A 1 43.21 -26.10 -31.63
C MET A 1 41.74 -26.55 -31.51
N GLN A 2 41.10 -27.10 -32.55
CA GLN A 2 39.69 -27.56 -32.48
C GLN A 2 39.40 -28.70 -31.47
N ARG A 3 40.34 -29.62 -31.21
CA ARG A 3 40.16 -30.71 -30.22
C ARG A 3 40.05 -30.23 -28.76
N ARG A 4 40.66 -29.10 -28.39
CA ARG A 4 40.60 -28.56 -27.00
C ARG A 4 39.28 -27.85 -26.69
N GLN A 5 38.58 -27.28 -27.68
CA GLN A 5 37.26 -26.65 -27.49
C GLN A 5 36.09 -27.66 -27.49
N LEU A 6 36.26 -28.84 -28.11
CA LEU A 6 35.21 -29.87 -28.18
C LEU A 6 35.10 -30.74 -26.91
N ARG A 7 36.18 -30.88 -26.15
CA ARG A 7 36.23 -31.73 -24.94
C ARG A 7 35.29 -31.26 -23.82
N PRO A 8 35.23 -29.96 -23.44
CA PRO A 8 34.31 -29.47 -22.41
C PRO A 8 32.83 -29.62 -22.81
N LYS A 9 32.53 -29.56 -24.11
CA LYS A 9 31.17 -29.74 -24.64
C LYS A 9 30.72 -31.20 -24.54
N ARG A 10 31.61 -32.15 -24.80
CA ARG A 10 31.33 -33.59 -24.65
C ARG A 10 31.13 -33.99 -23.18
N GLU A 11 31.99 -33.51 -22.28
CA GLU A 11 31.88 -33.78 -20.84
C GLU A 11 30.58 -33.20 -20.25
N LEU A 12 30.18 -31.99 -20.69
CA LEU A 12 28.89 -31.40 -20.31
C LEU A 12 27.70 -32.25 -20.77
N LEU A 13 27.70 -32.68 -22.04
CA LEU A 13 26.61 -33.49 -22.60
C LEU A 13 26.52 -34.87 -21.93
N ALA A 14 27.66 -35.48 -21.61
CA ALA A 14 27.69 -36.75 -20.88
C ALA A 14 27.12 -36.61 -19.45
N LEU A 15 27.50 -35.55 -18.74
CA LEU A 15 26.98 -35.28 -17.39
C LEU A 15 25.48 -34.94 -17.42
N LEU A 16 25.04 -34.17 -18.41
CA LEU A 16 23.63 -33.85 -18.63
C LEU A 16 22.80 -35.11 -18.93
N GLN A 17 23.31 -36.01 -19.77
CA GLN A 17 22.64 -37.27 -20.09
C GLN A 17 22.48 -38.12 -18.82
N ARG A 18 23.55 -38.29 -18.03
CA ARG A 18 23.51 -38.99 -16.74
C ARG A 18 22.48 -38.38 -15.78
N LEU A 19 22.44 -37.04 -15.66
CA LEU A 19 21.44 -36.35 -14.85
C LEU A 19 20.01 -36.68 -15.30
N ASN A 20 19.74 -36.61 -16.60
CA ASN A 20 18.42 -36.85 -17.16
C ASN A 20 17.98 -38.31 -17.01
N ASP A 21 18.89 -39.27 -17.26
CA ASP A 21 18.60 -40.70 -17.12
C ASP A 21 18.28 -41.05 -15.67
N CYS A 22 19.10 -40.56 -14.74
CA CYS A 22 18.91 -40.74 -13.31
C CYS A 22 17.56 -40.17 -12.82
N VAL A 23 17.25 -38.92 -13.19
CA VAL A 23 15.97 -38.28 -12.85
C VAL A 23 14.80 -39.04 -13.48
N GLY A 24 14.93 -39.46 -14.74
CA GLY A 24 13.88 -40.17 -15.46
C GLY A 24 13.58 -41.55 -14.87
N VAL A 25 14.61 -42.33 -14.54
CA VAL A 25 14.47 -43.63 -13.86
C VAL A 25 13.83 -43.45 -12.49
N SER A 26 14.33 -42.51 -11.69
CA SER A 26 13.81 -42.23 -10.35
C SER A 26 12.34 -41.78 -10.39
N ALA A 27 11.97 -40.91 -11.33
CA ALA A 27 10.61 -40.39 -11.45
C ALA A 27 9.63 -41.50 -11.83
N ARG A 28 10.03 -42.41 -12.73
CA ARG A 28 9.22 -43.60 -13.07
C ARG A 28 9.09 -44.54 -11.88
N HIS A 29 10.16 -44.78 -11.14
CA HIS A 29 10.13 -45.67 -9.97
C HIS A 29 9.18 -45.16 -8.89
N VAL A 30 9.31 -43.88 -8.51
CA VAL A 30 8.45 -43.24 -7.51
C VAL A 30 6.99 -43.21 -7.96
N TYR A 31 6.73 -42.90 -9.23
CA TYR A 31 5.38 -42.89 -9.79
C TYR A 31 4.72 -44.27 -9.76
N THR A 32 5.44 -45.32 -10.15
CA THR A 32 4.95 -46.71 -10.13
C THR A 32 4.60 -47.18 -8.71
N GLN A 33 5.38 -46.74 -7.71
CA GLN A 33 5.16 -47.11 -6.32
C GLN A 33 4.11 -46.23 -5.60
N GLN A 34 3.55 -45.22 -6.27
CA GLN A 34 2.58 -44.27 -5.72
C GLN A 34 3.00 -43.63 -4.39
N ILE A 35 4.32 -43.46 -4.16
CA ILE A 35 4.83 -42.86 -2.93
C ILE A 35 4.54 -41.36 -2.96
N THR A 36 3.98 -40.82 -1.88
CA THR A 36 3.76 -39.38 -1.79
C THR A 36 5.08 -38.63 -1.56
N VAL A 37 5.17 -37.39 -2.03
CA VAL A 37 6.37 -36.56 -1.85
C VAL A 37 6.71 -36.36 -0.36
N SER A 38 5.70 -36.23 0.51
CA SER A 38 5.89 -36.07 1.95
C SER A 38 6.48 -37.33 2.60
N GLU A 39 5.97 -38.51 2.27
CA GLU A 39 6.53 -39.78 2.74
C GLU A 39 7.96 -39.97 2.25
N LEU A 40 8.20 -39.65 0.97
CA LEU A 40 9.50 -39.83 0.34
C LEU A 40 10.59 -38.97 0.98
N LEU A 41 10.29 -37.70 1.32
CA LEU A 41 11.23 -36.78 1.96
C LEU A 41 11.47 -37.09 3.45
N GLN A 42 10.56 -37.82 4.09
CA GLN A 42 10.68 -38.23 5.50
C GLN A 42 11.46 -39.55 5.68
N ARG A 43 11.71 -40.30 4.61
CA ARG A 43 12.44 -41.56 4.68
C ARG A 43 13.91 -41.37 5.08
N PRO A 44 14.48 -42.31 5.85
CA PRO A 44 15.90 -42.27 6.20
C PRO A 44 16.77 -42.48 4.96
N GLN A 45 17.99 -41.94 4.99
CA GLN A 45 18.93 -41.97 3.87
C GLN A 45 19.26 -43.39 3.39
N SER A 46 19.35 -44.36 4.30
CA SER A 46 19.59 -45.76 3.98
C SER A 46 18.47 -46.36 3.12
N GLU A 47 17.22 -45.98 3.40
CA GLU A 47 16.07 -46.43 2.63
C GLU A 47 16.00 -45.76 1.26
N ILE A 48 16.27 -44.45 1.19
CA ILE A 48 16.36 -43.72 -0.08
C ILE A 48 17.43 -44.34 -0.98
N ARG A 49 18.62 -44.64 -0.43
CA ARG A 49 19.70 -45.28 -1.21
C ARG A 49 19.34 -46.70 -1.67
N ARG A 50 18.54 -47.45 -0.89
CA ARG A 50 18.06 -48.77 -1.30
C ARG A 50 17.02 -48.69 -2.43
N GLN A 51 16.15 -47.69 -2.39
CA GLN A 51 15.04 -47.54 -3.35
C GLN A 51 15.46 -46.80 -4.62
N LEU A 52 16.39 -45.85 -4.53
CA LEU A 52 16.83 -44.98 -5.62
C LEU A 52 18.38 -44.90 -5.64
N PRO A 53 19.09 -46.04 -5.80
CA PRO A 53 20.55 -46.07 -5.76
C PRO A 53 21.17 -45.20 -6.85
N GLU A 54 20.61 -45.19 -8.06
CA GLU A 54 21.13 -44.41 -9.19
C GLU A 54 21.11 -42.90 -8.92
N LEU A 55 20.15 -42.43 -8.11
CA LEU A 55 20.06 -41.03 -7.70
C LEU A 55 21.10 -40.66 -6.65
N CYS A 56 21.25 -41.51 -5.64
CA CYS A 56 22.26 -41.29 -4.62
C CYS A 56 23.67 -41.35 -5.23
N ASP A 57 23.97 -42.36 -6.04
CA ASP A 57 25.27 -42.55 -6.67
C ASP A 57 25.61 -41.41 -7.65
N PHE A 58 24.62 -40.92 -8.39
CA PHE A 58 24.80 -39.75 -9.24
C PHE A 58 25.17 -38.51 -8.41
N VAL A 59 24.41 -38.20 -7.36
CA VAL A 59 24.65 -37.02 -6.52
C VAL A 59 25.99 -37.13 -5.79
N ASP A 60 26.32 -38.29 -5.22
CA ASP A 60 27.61 -38.55 -4.57
C ASP A 60 28.78 -38.37 -5.54
N SER A 61 28.60 -38.67 -6.84
CA SER A 61 29.63 -38.45 -7.88
C SER A 61 29.89 -36.98 -8.23
N LEU A 62 29.11 -36.03 -7.71
CA LEU A 62 29.26 -34.59 -7.99
C LEU A 62 30.30 -33.90 -7.10
N THR A 63 30.79 -34.56 -6.03
CA THR A 63 31.70 -33.98 -5.04
C THR A 63 32.85 -34.94 -4.68
N CYS A 64 34.02 -34.41 -4.29
CA CYS A 64 35.28 -35.15 -4.18
C CYS A 64 35.43 -36.15 -3.02
N HIS A 65 34.39 -36.42 -2.23
CA HIS A 65 34.52 -37.20 -0.99
C HIS A 65 34.62 -38.73 -1.17
N ASN A 66 34.52 -39.25 -2.40
CA ASN A 66 34.73 -40.67 -2.68
C ASN A 66 36.04 -40.89 -3.44
N THR A 67 37.03 -41.44 -2.73
CA THR A 67 38.40 -41.69 -3.19
C THR A 67 38.55 -42.77 -4.28
N ASN A 68 37.47 -43.46 -4.66
CA ASN A 68 37.60 -44.73 -5.41
C ASN A 68 37.01 -44.77 -6.84
N THR A 69 36.51 -43.68 -7.43
CA THR A 69 36.02 -43.72 -8.82
C THR A 69 36.15 -42.39 -9.56
N THR A 70 36.79 -42.41 -10.73
CA THR A 70 36.76 -41.44 -11.86
C THR A 70 36.75 -39.95 -11.54
N ALA A 71 37.71 -39.19 -12.08
CA ALA A 71 37.87 -37.73 -11.97
C ALA A 71 36.54 -36.96 -11.77
N THR A 72 36.37 -36.40 -10.57
CA THR A 72 35.23 -35.59 -10.15
C THR A 72 35.02 -34.42 -11.13
N PRO A 73 33.77 -34.17 -11.59
CA PRO A 73 33.52 -33.07 -12.51
C PRO A 73 33.78 -31.71 -11.83
N PRO A 74 34.36 -30.72 -12.54
CA PRO A 74 34.49 -29.36 -12.02
C PRO A 74 33.14 -28.78 -11.60
N SER A 75 33.07 -28.03 -10.50
CA SER A 75 31.80 -27.47 -9.98
C SER A 75 31.12 -26.53 -10.99
N SER A 76 31.90 -25.83 -11.81
CA SER A 76 31.41 -25.02 -12.93
C SER A 76 30.73 -25.86 -14.03
N LEU A 77 31.22 -27.08 -14.28
CA LEU A 77 30.62 -28.03 -15.22
C LEU A 77 29.29 -28.56 -14.67
N VAL A 78 29.24 -28.90 -13.38
CA VAL A 78 28.02 -29.35 -12.69
C VAL A 78 26.95 -28.26 -12.73
N ARG A 79 27.28 -27.02 -12.33
CA ARG A 79 26.38 -25.86 -12.43
C ARG A 79 25.84 -25.67 -13.84
N ARG A 80 26.69 -25.81 -14.88
CA ARG A 80 26.27 -25.73 -16.29
C ARG A 80 25.33 -26.85 -16.70
N ALA A 81 25.52 -28.08 -16.21
CA ALA A 81 24.62 -29.20 -16.49
C ALA A 81 23.23 -28.97 -15.90
N PHE A 82 23.14 -28.56 -14.63
CA PHE A 82 21.87 -28.25 -13.97
C PHE A 82 21.14 -27.04 -14.57
N ARG A 83 21.87 -26.08 -15.13
CA ARG A 83 21.33 -24.89 -15.81
C ARG A 83 20.98 -25.13 -17.28
N HIS A 84 21.36 -26.28 -17.86
CA HIS A 84 21.17 -26.54 -19.28
C HIS A 84 19.67 -26.56 -19.66
N PRO A 85 19.27 -26.00 -20.82
CA PRO A 85 17.88 -26.02 -21.28
C PRO A 85 17.23 -27.40 -21.33
N ASP A 86 18.01 -28.42 -21.69
CA ASP A 86 17.54 -29.81 -21.81
C ASP A 86 17.60 -30.59 -20.47
N ALA A 87 17.94 -29.94 -19.36
CA ALA A 87 18.01 -30.59 -18.05
C ALA A 87 16.59 -30.87 -17.52
N GLN A 88 16.27 -32.15 -17.29
CA GLN A 88 14.93 -32.62 -16.96
C GLN A 88 14.63 -32.69 -15.46
N TRP A 89 15.61 -32.36 -14.60
CA TRP A 89 15.46 -32.37 -13.15
C TRP A 89 14.41 -31.37 -12.61
N LEU A 90 14.01 -30.38 -13.42
CA LEU A 90 12.88 -29.48 -13.16
C LEU A 90 11.76 -29.63 -14.20
N SER A 91 11.64 -30.78 -14.83
CA SER A 91 10.47 -31.11 -15.65
C SER A 91 9.21 -31.17 -14.78
N ARG A 92 8.03 -31.16 -15.43
CA ARG A 92 6.76 -31.32 -14.71
C ARG A 92 6.71 -32.67 -13.98
N SER A 93 7.12 -33.75 -14.66
CA SER A 93 7.17 -35.10 -14.11
C SER A 93 8.13 -35.20 -12.92
N ALA A 94 9.33 -34.63 -13.00
CA ALA A 94 10.29 -34.66 -11.89
C ALA A 94 9.80 -33.92 -10.65
N ARG A 95 9.05 -32.81 -10.82
CA ARG A 95 8.46 -32.08 -9.69
C ARG A 95 7.26 -32.79 -9.09
N GLU A 96 6.33 -33.26 -9.93
CA GLU A 96 5.09 -33.91 -9.47
C GLU A 96 5.38 -35.26 -8.80
N SER A 97 6.41 -35.99 -9.25
CA SER A 97 6.90 -37.20 -8.57
C SER A 97 7.72 -36.93 -7.30
N GLY A 98 8.10 -35.68 -7.01
CA GLY A 98 8.96 -35.35 -5.87
C GLY A 98 10.46 -35.59 -6.07
N VAL A 99 10.88 -36.14 -7.21
CA VAL A 99 12.31 -36.40 -7.51
C VAL A 99 13.14 -35.11 -7.52
N SER A 100 12.59 -33.99 -8.01
CA SER A 100 13.26 -32.69 -7.92
C SER A 100 13.59 -32.31 -6.48
N ALA A 101 12.66 -32.56 -5.55
CA ALA A 101 12.85 -32.28 -4.14
C ALA A 101 13.88 -33.24 -3.51
N LEU A 102 13.87 -34.52 -3.89
CA LEU A 102 14.90 -35.48 -3.48
C LEU A 102 16.30 -35.10 -3.95
N VAL A 103 16.46 -34.69 -5.21
CA VAL A 103 17.75 -34.19 -5.74
C VAL A 103 18.27 -33.07 -4.84
N CYS A 104 17.41 -32.10 -4.49
CA CYS A 104 17.78 -31.02 -3.58
C CYS A 104 18.10 -31.49 -2.16
N GLN A 105 17.33 -32.45 -1.62
CA GLN A 105 17.62 -33.04 -0.31
C GLN A 105 18.99 -33.71 -0.28
N GLN A 106 19.35 -34.45 -1.34
CA GLN A 106 20.65 -35.10 -1.47
C GLN A 106 21.80 -34.09 -1.63
N LEU A 107 21.62 -33.02 -2.41
CA LEU A 107 22.60 -31.93 -2.52
C LEU A 107 22.82 -31.23 -1.17
N VAL A 108 21.74 -30.93 -0.45
CA VAL A 108 21.83 -30.34 0.91
C VAL A 108 22.49 -31.30 1.90
N ARG A 109 22.29 -32.62 1.76
CA ARG A 109 23.01 -33.62 2.56
C ARG A 109 24.51 -33.55 2.30
N LEU A 110 24.94 -33.51 1.04
CA LEU A 110 26.37 -33.37 0.70
C LEU A 110 26.95 -32.08 1.27
N ALA A 111 26.23 -30.96 1.16
CA ALA A 111 26.65 -29.69 1.75
C ALA A 111 26.90 -29.78 3.27
N ARG A 112 26.14 -30.61 3.99
CA ARG A 112 26.33 -30.81 5.44
C ARG A 112 27.53 -31.69 5.77
N GLN A 113 27.88 -32.62 4.90
CA GLN A 113 29.01 -33.55 5.11
C GLN A 113 30.36 -32.87 4.85
N ASP A 114 30.37 -31.81 4.05
CA ASP A 114 31.55 -31.03 3.65
C ASP A 114 32.11 -30.12 4.77
N ILE A 115 31.42 -30.01 5.92
CA ILE A 115 31.83 -29.17 7.06
C ILE A 115 33.11 -29.69 7.74
N ASN A 116 33.47 -30.96 7.52
CA ASN A 116 34.58 -31.63 8.20
C ASN A 116 35.90 -31.72 7.38
N GLY A 117 35.97 -31.10 6.20
CA GLY A 117 37.18 -31.13 5.36
C GLY A 117 38.07 -29.91 5.57
N ASP A 118 39.36 -30.13 5.85
CA ASP A 118 40.36 -29.06 5.94
C ASP A 118 40.34 -28.16 4.69
N LEU A 119 40.26 -26.86 4.93
CA LEU A 119 40.31 -25.80 3.93
C LEU A 119 41.64 -25.84 3.17
N VAL A 120 41.71 -26.56 2.06
CA VAL A 120 42.75 -26.31 1.06
C VAL A 120 42.35 -25.06 0.30
N GLU A 121 43.04 -23.96 0.61
CA GLU A 121 42.90 -22.69 -0.06
C GLU A 121 43.12 -22.83 -1.58
N ASP A 122 42.27 -22.12 -2.33
CA ASP A 122 42.54 -21.58 -3.67
C ASP A 122 42.48 -22.51 -4.90
N ASN A 123 41.48 -23.39 -4.97
CA ASN A 123 41.10 -24.03 -6.25
C ASN A 123 39.81 -23.43 -6.84
N THR A 124 39.95 -22.43 -7.71
CA THR A 124 38.86 -21.82 -8.52
C THR A 124 38.04 -22.80 -9.39
N ILE A 125 38.46 -24.06 -9.47
CA ILE A 125 37.86 -25.12 -10.28
C ILE A 125 36.80 -25.92 -9.49
N TYR A 126 36.94 -26.01 -8.16
CA TYR A 126 36.10 -26.84 -7.28
C TYR A 126 35.54 -26.02 -6.12
N TRP A 127 34.22 -25.84 -6.11
CA TRP A 127 33.49 -25.22 -5.02
C TRP A 127 33.15 -26.24 -3.93
N PRO A 128 33.12 -25.81 -2.65
CA PRO A 128 32.48 -26.59 -1.59
C PRO A 128 31.06 -27.02 -1.98
N ALA A 129 30.63 -28.18 -1.49
CA ALA A 129 29.32 -28.74 -1.77
C ALA A 129 28.17 -27.78 -1.40
N ALA A 130 28.37 -26.99 -0.33
CA ALA A 130 27.44 -25.94 0.06
C ALA A 130 27.31 -24.84 -1.00
N GLU A 131 28.43 -24.35 -1.54
CA GLU A 131 28.45 -23.30 -2.55
C GLU A 131 27.87 -23.76 -3.89
N LEU A 132 28.25 -24.95 -4.35
CA LEU A 132 27.65 -25.57 -5.53
C LEU A 132 26.13 -25.74 -5.38
N THR A 133 25.66 -26.21 -4.22
CA THR A 133 24.23 -26.39 -3.94
C THR A 133 23.48 -25.07 -4.00
N VAL A 134 24.02 -24.01 -3.37
CA VAL A 134 23.41 -22.67 -3.43
C VAL A 134 23.36 -22.16 -4.87
N HIS A 135 24.43 -22.33 -5.67
CA HIS A 135 24.42 -21.95 -7.08
C HIS A 135 23.33 -22.69 -7.89
N VAL A 136 23.20 -24.00 -7.72
CA VAL A 136 22.19 -24.80 -8.43
C VAL A 136 20.77 -24.34 -8.07
N LEU A 137 20.50 -24.11 -6.77
CA LEU A 137 19.20 -23.64 -6.30
C LEU A 137 18.89 -22.22 -6.81
N LEU A 138 19.83 -21.28 -6.68
CA LEU A 138 19.62 -19.89 -7.07
C LEU A 138 19.59 -19.69 -8.59
N ASP A 139 20.38 -20.44 -9.37
CA ASP A 139 20.24 -20.48 -10.83
C ASP A 139 18.83 -20.93 -11.24
N ALA A 140 18.26 -21.94 -10.57
CA ALA A 140 16.91 -22.42 -10.86
C ALA A 140 15.81 -21.43 -10.46
N LEU A 141 15.97 -20.72 -9.33
CA LEU A 141 14.96 -19.82 -8.78
C LEU A 141 14.99 -18.42 -9.43
N LEU A 142 16.19 -17.87 -9.66
CA LEU A 142 16.41 -16.48 -10.05
C LEU A 142 16.65 -16.31 -11.56
N SER A 143 16.94 -17.36 -12.32
CA SER A 143 17.03 -17.25 -13.77
C SER A 143 15.65 -17.20 -14.43
N PRO A 144 15.40 -16.30 -15.40
CA PRO A 144 14.18 -16.30 -16.19
C PRO A 144 13.94 -17.63 -16.91
N CYS A 145 12.68 -18.00 -17.13
CA CYS A 145 12.34 -19.23 -17.86
C CYS A 145 12.92 -19.25 -19.28
N ALA A 146 13.06 -18.11 -19.94
CA ALA A 146 13.70 -18.00 -21.25
C ALA A 146 15.14 -18.53 -21.22
N GLN A 147 15.88 -18.18 -20.18
CA GLN A 147 17.26 -18.60 -20.00
C GLN A 147 17.35 -20.07 -19.57
N ARG A 148 16.44 -20.50 -18.67
CA ARG A 148 16.42 -21.87 -18.15
C ARG A 148 15.96 -22.92 -19.15
N LEU A 149 15.04 -22.57 -20.06
CA LEU A 149 14.41 -23.50 -21.00
C LEU A 149 14.85 -23.24 -22.45
N GLY A 150 15.78 -22.31 -22.68
CA GLY A 150 16.17 -21.82 -24.01
C GLY A 150 15.11 -20.95 -24.71
N LYS A 151 13.82 -21.18 -24.41
CA LYS A 151 12.68 -20.41 -24.92
C LYS A 151 11.68 -20.14 -23.80
N ALA A 152 11.20 -18.89 -23.70
CA ALA A 152 10.19 -18.55 -22.71
C ALA A 152 8.86 -19.26 -23.01
N PRO A 153 8.24 -19.96 -22.03
CA PRO A 153 6.85 -20.41 -22.15
C PRO A 153 5.91 -19.22 -22.36
N ASP A 154 4.80 -19.41 -23.04
CA ASP A 154 3.91 -18.29 -23.40
C ASP A 154 3.34 -17.54 -22.19
N ALA A 155 3.08 -18.23 -21.08
CA ALA A 155 2.65 -17.60 -19.82
C ALA A 155 3.75 -16.74 -19.17
N CYS A 156 5.02 -17.05 -19.43
CA CYS A 156 6.18 -16.35 -18.90
C CYS A 156 6.63 -15.18 -19.78
N LYS A 157 6.17 -15.13 -21.04
CA LYS A 157 6.37 -13.98 -21.94
C LYS A 157 5.50 -12.81 -21.49
N TRP A 158 6.10 -11.64 -21.41
CA TRP A 158 5.34 -10.43 -21.15
C TRP A 158 4.55 -10.02 -22.40
N ARG A 159 3.29 -9.61 -22.20
CA ARG A 159 2.41 -9.10 -23.27
C ARG A 159 1.84 -7.74 -22.85
N PRO A 160 2.12 -6.66 -23.61
CA PRO A 160 1.59 -5.31 -23.45
C PRO A 160 0.16 -5.17 -22.95
N MET A 161 -0.77 -5.86 -23.61
CA MET A 161 -2.21 -5.69 -23.41
C MET A 161 -2.79 -6.64 -22.38
N GLN A 162 -1.95 -7.42 -21.68
CA GLN A 162 -2.43 -8.39 -20.71
C GLN A 162 -2.50 -7.75 -19.32
N PRO A 163 -3.70 -7.51 -18.76
CA PRO A 163 -3.85 -6.75 -17.53
C PRO A 163 -3.31 -7.48 -16.30
N LYS A 164 -3.20 -8.82 -16.33
CA LYS A 164 -2.56 -9.63 -15.27
C LYS A 164 -1.83 -10.84 -15.86
N PRO A 165 -0.62 -11.18 -15.40
CA PRO A 165 0.04 -12.43 -15.80
C PRO A 165 -0.83 -13.65 -15.46
N ARG A 166 -0.81 -14.68 -16.32
CA ARG A 166 -1.50 -15.95 -16.06
C ARG A 166 -0.69 -16.78 -15.05
N PHE A 167 -0.73 -16.39 -13.78
CA PHE A 167 0.12 -16.98 -12.72
C PHE A 167 0.01 -18.51 -12.66
N HIS A 168 -1.20 -19.06 -12.80
CA HIS A 168 -1.43 -20.51 -12.79
C HIS A 168 -0.78 -21.27 -13.95
N ALA A 169 -0.50 -20.61 -15.07
CA ALA A 169 0.12 -21.22 -16.24
C ALA A 169 1.65 -21.01 -16.28
N MET A 170 2.21 -20.26 -15.33
CA MET A 170 3.65 -19.98 -15.29
C MET A 170 4.42 -21.13 -14.66
N THR A 171 5.39 -21.66 -15.40
CA THR A 171 6.21 -22.82 -14.96
C THR A 171 7.18 -22.50 -13.81
N CYS A 172 7.49 -21.23 -13.56
CA CYS A 172 8.39 -20.83 -12.48
C CYS A 172 7.76 -20.89 -11.09
N PHE A 173 6.45 -20.71 -10.91
CA PHE A 173 5.82 -20.80 -9.58
C PHE A 173 5.90 -22.20 -8.96
N PRO A 174 5.63 -23.29 -9.71
CA PRO A 174 5.87 -24.65 -9.21
C PRO A 174 7.33 -24.92 -8.84
N VAL A 175 8.29 -24.35 -9.60
CA VAL A 175 9.72 -24.48 -9.30
C VAL A 175 10.04 -23.81 -7.96
N TRP A 176 9.58 -22.57 -7.76
CA TRP A 176 9.72 -21.89 -6.46
C TRP A 176 9.15 -22.74 -5.33
N SER A 177 7.94 -23.29 -5.50
CA SER A 177 7.29 -24.09 -4.46
C SER A 177 8.04 -25.39 -4.14
N THR A 178 8.74 -25.97 -5.12
CA THR A 178 9.54 -27.20 -4.93
C THR A 178 10.88 -26.93 -4.25
N LEU A 179 11.57 -25.85 -4.65
CA LEU A 179 12.96 -25.60 -4.24
C LEU A 179 13.09 -24.73 -3.00
N LEU A 180 12.06 -23.95 -2.67
CA LEU A 180 12.09 -22.94 -1.60
C LEU A 180 12.45 -23.51 -0.22
N PRO A 181 11.93 -24.67 0.24
CA PRO A 181 12.32 -25.23 1.54
C PRO A 181 13.83 -25.51 1.64
N PHE A 182 14.44 -25.99 0.54
CA PHE A 182 15.87 -26.29 0.49
C PHE A 182 16.71 -25.01 0.41
N ALA A 183 16.25 -24.00 -0.34
CA ALA A 183 16.90 -22.69 -0.36
C ALA A 183 16.88 -22.02 1.01
N ALA A 184 15.75 -22.08 1.73
CA ALA A 184 15.65 -21.56 3.10
C ALA A 184 16.61 -22.30 4.04
N LEU A 185 16.66 -23.63 3.96
CA LEU A 185 17.58 -24.45 4.75
C LEU A 185 19.05 -24.11 4.49
N MET A 186 19.42 -23.85 3.24
CA MET A 186 20.78 -23.40 2.90
C MET A 186 21.07 -21.99 3.43
N GLY A 187 20.12 -21.06 3.36
CA GLY A 187 20.29 -19.71 3.90
C GLY A 187 20.38 -19.68 5.43
N LEU A 188 19.74 -20.62 6.12
CA LEU A 188 19.83 -20.78 7.58
C LEU A 188 21.16 -21.40 8.02
N ARG A 189 21.67 -22.41 7.29
CA ARG A 189 22.87 -23.14 7.71
C ARG A 189 24.18 -22.59 7.16
N PHE A 190 24.16 -21.97 5.99
CA PHE A 190 25.35 -21.46 5.30
C PHE A 190 25.14 -20.01 4.84
N PRO A 191 24.82 -19.09 5.77
CA PRO A 191 24.43 -17.72 5.43
C PRO A 191 25.50 -16.97 4.64
N ASP A 192 26.78 -17.09 4.98
CA ASP A 192 27.88 -16.38 4.30
C ASP A 192 28.05 -16.83 2.85
N VAL A 193 28.01 -18.14 2.62
CA VAL A 193 28.04 -18.74 1.28
C VAL A 193 26.83 -18.28 0.48
N PHE A 194 25.65 -18.25 1.11
CA PHE A 194 24.42 -17.79 0.47
C PHE A 194 24.51 -16.33 0.03
N VAL A 195 24.98 -15.44 0.91
CA VAL A 195 25.19 -14.01 0.60
C VAL A 195 26.18 -13.84 -0.55
N ARG A 196 27.32 -14.55 -0.53
CA ARG A 196 28.33 -14.50 -1.60
C ARG A 196 27.71 -14.84 -2.96
N VAL A 197 27.01 -15.96 -3.05
CA VAL A 197 26.38 -16.40 -4.31
C VAL A 197 25.27 -15.45 -4.78
N VAL A 198 24.45 -14.90 -3.88
CA VAL A 198 23.43 -13.90 -4.24
C VAL A 198 24.06 -12.65 -4.85
N LYS A 199 25.20 -12.18 -4.30
CA LYS A 199 25.94 -11.03 -4.84
C LYS A 199 26.45 -11.30 -6.26
N GLU A 200 26.96 -12.49 -6.55
CA GLU A 200 27.38 -12.88 -7.91
C GLU A 200 26.21 -12.90 -8.90
N HIS A 201 25.07 -13.44 -8.48
CA HIS A 201 23.85 -13.44 -9.29
C HIS A 201 23.42 -12.03 -9.70
N ARG A 202 23.52 -11.06 -8.78
CA ARG A 202 23.21 -9.65 -9.05
C ARG A 202 24.09 -9.07 -10.17
N LEU A 203 25.34 -9.51 -10.28
CA LEU A 203 26.28 -9.03 -11.32
C LEU A 203 25.99 -9.61 -12.71
N LEU A 204 25.38 -10.80 -12.79
CA LEU A 204 25.09 -11.51 -14.04
C LEU A 204 23.83 -11.02 -14.77
N GLU A 205 22.90 -10.31 -14.10
CA GLU A 205 21.62 -9.84 -14.69
C GLU A 205 21.74 -8.65 -15.68
N LYS A 206 22.90 -8.45 -16.32
CA LYS A 206 23.22 -7.25 -17.11
C LYS A 206 22.36 -7.05 -18.39
N LYS A 207 21.55 -8.02 -18.85
CA LYS A 207 20.76 -7.93 -20.09
C LYS A 207 19.40 -8.64 -20.02
N GLY A 208 18.54 -8.28 -19.06
CA GLY A 208 17.21 -8.88 -18.92
C GLY A 208 16.14 -8.20 -19.77
N GLN A 209 15.54 -8.92 -20.72
CA GLN A 209 14.28 -8.53 -21.37
C GLN A 209 13.12 -8.60 -20.35
N ARG A 210 12.14 -7.70 -20.44
CA ARG A 210 10.96 -7.70 -19.55
C ARG A 210 10.20 -9.02 -19.68
N VAL A 211 10.07 -9.74 -18.57
CA VAL A 211 9.40 -11.06 -18.51
C VAL A 211 8.49 -11.14 -17.29
N ASN A 212 7.39 -11.87 -17.41
CA ASN A 212 6.49 -12.12 -16.27
C ASN A 212 7.21 -12.89 -15.15
N CYS A 213 8.34 -13.56 -15.45
CA CYS A 213 9.14 -14.28 -14.45
C CYS A 213 9.59 -13.39 -13.29
N SER A 214 9.80 -12.08 -13.51
CA SER A 214 10.16 -11.13 -12.45
C SER A 214 9.12 -11.08 -11.33
N PHE A 215 7.83 -11.23 -11.67
CA PHE A 215 6.77 -11.28 -10.67
C PHE A 215 6.88 -12.51 -9.77
N ALA A 216 7.13 -13.69 -10.37
CA ALA A 216 7.34 -14.92 -9.62
C ALA A 216 8.62 -14.87 -8.77
N GLN A 217 9.68 -14.22 -9.27
CA GLN A 217 10.93 -14.02 -8.53
C GLN A 217 10.73 -13.12 -7.31
N VAL A 218 10.08 -11.96 -7.46
CA VAL A 218 9.78 -11.07 -6.33
C VAL A 218 8.87 -11.76 -5.31
N ALA A 219 7.82 -12.43 -5.76
CA ALA A 219 6.94 -13.19 -4.88
C ALA A 219 7.66 -14.35 -4.17
N GLY A 220 8.55 -15.05 -4.88
CA GLY A 220 9.36 -16.14 -4.35
C GLY A 220 10.40 -15.67 -3.34
N ILE A 221 11.07 -14.54 -3.60
CA ILE A 221 12.02 -13.91 -2.67
C ILE A 221 11.33 -13.55 -1.36
N TRP A 222 10.14 -12.92 -1.41
CA TRP A 222 9.39 -12.62 -0.17
C TRP A 222 9.04 -13.88 0.62
N ARG A 223 8.58 -14.95 -0.05
CA ARG A 223 8.32 -16.23 0.62
C ARG A 223 9.58 -16.82 1.23
N LEU A 224 10.72 -16.72 0.56
CA LEU A 224 12.01 -17.18 1.08
C LEU A 224 12.44 -16.37 2.31
N VAL A 225 12.30 -15.04 2.27
CA VAL A 225 12.56 -14.15 3.43
C VAL A 225 11.65 -14.49 4.61
N GLU A 226 10.37 -14.75 4.36
CA GLU A 226 9.43 -15.19 5.40
C GLU A 226 9.84 -16.55 6.02
N GLU A 227 10.28 -17.51 5.20
CA GLU A 227 10.76 -18.80 5.70
C GLU A 227 12.07 -18.70 6.47
N LEU A 228 13.02 -17.87 6.03
CA LEU A 228 14.26 -17.59 6.77
C LEU A 228 13.94 -16.96 8.12
N ASN A 229 13.03 -15.98 8.16
CA ASN A 229 12.59 -15.35 9.40
C ASN A 229 11.86 -16.33 10.33
N ARG A 230 11.10 -17.29 9.78
CA ARG A 230 10.42 -18.31 10.57
C ARG A 230 11.38 -19.38 11.11
N GLY A 231 12.41 -19.73 10.33
CA GLY A 231 13.35 -20.80 10.67
C GLY A 231 14.52 -20.37 11.56
N ASP A 232 14.82 -19.08 11.65
CA ASP A 232 15.93 -18.55 12.46
C ASP A 232 15.48 -18.20 13.89
N ASN A 233 15.40 -19.23 14.74
CA ASN A 233 15.01 -19.10 16.15
C ASN A 233 16.03 -18.32 16.98
N GLU A 234 17.32 -18.40 16.63
CA GLU A 234 18.44 -17.82 17.39
C GLU A 234 18.69 -16.35 17.05
N ASN A 235 18.08 -15.87 15.99
CA ASN A 235 18.20 -14.51 15.51
C ASN A 235 19.58 -14.09 15.04
N GLN A 236 20.19 -14.96 14.25
CA GLN A 236 21.53 -14.78 13.73
C GLN A 236 21.64 -13.55 12.82
N SER A 237 22.68 -12.73 13.05
CA SER A 237 23.00 -11.58 12.20
C SER A 237 23.31 -12.02 10.76
N ALA A 238 23.99 -13.15 10.59
CA ALA A 238 24.32 -13.69 9.27
C ALA A 238 23.06 -14.04 8.44
N VAL A 239 22.00 -14.59 9.05
CA VAL A 239 20.72 -14.82 8.36
C VAL A 239 20.02 -13.50 8.02
N THR A 240 20.15 -12.50 8.88
CA THR A 240 19.65 -11.14 8.61
C THR A 240 20.32 -10.56 7.35
N GLU A 241 21.64 -10.75 7.18
CA GLU A 241 22.38 -10.36 5.97
C GLU A 241 21.93 -11.11 4.70
N VAL A 242 21.54 -12.39 4.83
CA VAL A 242 20.91 -13.15 3.73
C VAL A 242 19.60 -12.47 3.30
N MET A 243 18.73 -12.13 4.25
CA MET A 243 17.47 -11.45 3.96
C MET A 243 17.69 -10.08 3.31
N VAL A 244 18.64 -9.29 3.83
CA VAL A 244 19.04 -8.00 3.25
C VAL A 244 19.51 -8.19 1.81
N SER A 245 20.39 -9.15 1.55
CA SER A 245 20.94 -9.43 0.22
C SER A 245 19.86 -9.85 -0.79
N LEU A 246 18.91 -10.69 -0.36
CA LEU A 246 17.75 -11.12 -1.15
C LEU A 246 16.82 -9.96 -1.50
N LEU A 247 16.48 -9.13 -0.52
CA LEU A 247 15.62 -7.96 -0.76
C LEU A 247 16.33 -6.89 -1.59
N ARG A 248 17.64 -6.71 -1.42
CA ARG A 248 18.44 -5.83 -2.28
C ARG A 248 18.41 -6.31 -3.74
N LEU A 249 18.46 -7.62 -3.98
CA LEU A 249 18.29 -8.20 -5.31
C LEU A 249 16.88 -7.93 -5.87
N ALA A 250 15.83 -8.13 -5.06
CA ALA A 250 14.45 -7.84 -5.46
C ALA A 250 14.24 -6.35 -5.78
N SER A 251 14.72 -5.44 -4.93
CA SER A 251 14.71 -3.99 -5.16
C SER A 251 15.44 -3.62 -6.45
N GLY A 252 16.61 -4.23 -6.71
CA GLY A 252 17.35 -4.04 -7.96
C GLY A 252 16.56 -4.42 -9.22
N LYS A 253 15.69 -5.45 -9.14
CA LYS A 253 14.79 -5.83 -10.25
C LYS A 253 13.71 -4.78 -10.51
N MET A 254 13.25 -4.06 -9.49
CA MET A 254 12.26 -2.97 -9.63
C MET A 254 12.91 -1.70 -10.16
N LEU A 255 14.08 -1.37 -9.61
CA LEU A 255 14.79 -0.14 -9.91
C LEU A 255 15.47 -0.18 -11.27
N GLY A 256 15.84 -1.37 -11.79
CA GLY A 256 16.43 -1.60 -13.12
C GLY A 256 17.71 -0.81 -13.39
N LYS A 257 18.72 -1.38 -14.06
CA LYS A 257 19.87 -0.55 -14.48
C LYS A 257 19.41 0.52 -15.46
N VAL A 258 19.90 1.76 -15.29
CA VAL A 258 19.65 2.87 -16.21
C VAL A 258 20.41 2.59 -17.50
N VAL A 259 19.91 1.67 -18.32
CA VAL A 259 20.45 1.49 -19.67
C VAL A 259 19.84 2.59 -20.53
N ALA A 260 20.70 3.37 -21.18
CA ALA A 260 20.36 4.37 -22.18
C ALA A 260 19.65 3.70 -23.37
N VAL A 261 18.38 3.33 -23.19
CA VAL A 261 17.54 2.85 -24.28
C VAL A 261 17.00 4.09 -24.97
N LYS A 262 17.55 4.34 -26.17
CA LYS A 262 17.05 5.32 -27.14
C LYS A 262 15.52 5.23 -27.19
N ASN A 263 14.90 6.39 -27.05
CA ASN A 263 13.46 6.57 -26.96
C ASN A 263 12.73 5.84 -28.07
N GLU A 264 11.90 4.85 -27.72
CA GLU A 264 10.77 4.44 -28.54
C GLU A 264 9.69 3.78 -27.66
N LYS A 265 8.54 4.47 -27.56
CA LYS A 265 7.21 3.98 -27.12
C LYS A 265 7.16 3.32 -25.71
N LYS A 266 7.45 4.12 -24.66
CA LYS A 266 7.62 3.70 -23.25
C LYS A 266 6.37 3.65 -22.34
N THR A 267 5.14 3.79 -22.84
CA THR A 267 3.94 3.72 -21.97
C THR A 267 3.57 2.30 -21.54
N VAL A 268 3.90 1.31 -22.37
CA VAL A 268 3.42 -0.07 -22.20
C VAL A 268 4.11 -0.80 -21.04
N GLY A 269 5.36 -0.46 -20.71
CA GLY A 269 6.10 -1.11 -19.62
C GLY A 269 5.65 -0.67 -18.22
N LEU A 270 5.07 0.53 -18.08
CA LEU A 270 4.81 1.15 -16.77
C LEU A 270 3.75 0.39 -15.96
N HIS A 271 2.77 -0.24 -16.64
CA HIS A 271 1.76 -1.08 -15.97
C HIS A 271 2.36 -2.31 -15.28
N LEU A 272 3.35 -2.97 -15.91
CA LEU A 272 4.04 -4.09 -15.26
C LEU A 272 4.87 -3.60 -14.06
N ASP A 273 5.50 -2.43 -14.18
CA ASP A 273 6.31 -1.86 -13.11
C ASP A 273 5.44 -1.49 -11.90
N ASP A 274 4.25 -0.90 -12.13
CA ASP A 274 3.25 -0.61 -11.08
C ASP A 274 2.82 -1.90 -10.36
N GLN A 275 2.50 -2.96 -11.10
CA GLN A 275 2.14 -4.27 -10.50
C GLN A 275 3.27 -4.94 -9.73
N LEU A 276 4.49 -4.83 -10.23
CA LEU A 276 5.66 -5.37 -9.56
C LEU A 276 5.96 -4.60 -8.27
N MET A 277 5.85 -3.27 -8.30
CA MET A 277 5.96 -2.42 -7.11
C MET A 277 4.85 -2.72 -6.11
N GLU A 278 3.59 -2.82 -6.54
CA GLU A 278 2.47 -3.22 -5.67
C GLU A 278 2.78 -4.54 -4.98
N LYS A 279 3.23 -5.55 -5.74
CA LYS A 279 3.56 -6.85 -5.16
C LYS A 279 4.73 -6.78 -4.18
N PHE A 280 5.75 -5.99 -4.50
CA PHE A 280 6.91 -5.79 -3.64
C PHE A 280 6.52 -5.10 -2.33
N PHE A 281 5.84 -3.96 -2.40
CA PHE A 281 5.45 -3.19 -1.22
C PHE A 281 4.36 -3.87 -0.38
N THR A 282 3.48 -4.67 -0.99
CA THR A 282 2.56 -5.54 -0.22
C THR A 282 3.34 -6.59 0.59
N GLY A 283 4.40 -7.17 0.00
CA GLY A 283 5.29 -8.10 0.69
C GLY A 283 6.05 -7.41 1.83
N LEU A 284 6.58 -6.21 1.56
CA LEU A 284 7.27 -5.38 2.55
C LEU A 284 6.37 -5.06 3.73
N GLN A 285 5.16 -4.56 3.47
CA GLN A 285 4.17 -4.26 4.50
C GLN A 285 3.84 -5.52 5.31
N GLY A 286 3.60 -6.66 4.65
CA GLY A 286 3.33 -7.92 5.32
C GLY A 286 4.49 -8.38 6.21
N PHE A 287 5.73 -8.22 5.77
CA PHE A 287 6.93 -8.54 6.55
C PHE A 287 7.12 -7.58 7.73
N ALA A 288 6.91 -6.27 7.51
CA ALA A 288 7.03 -5.25 8.54
C ALA A 288 6.10 -5.49 9.75
N PHE A 289 4.90 -6.04 9.50
CA PHE A 289 3.97 -6.40 10.57
C PHE A 289 4.29 -7.73 11.26
N LYS A 290 4.99 -8.65 10.60
CA LYS A 290 5.23 -10.01 11.11
C LYS A 290 6.60 -10.19 11.77
N SER A 291 7.60 -9.43 11.35
CA SER A 291 8.99 -9.59 11.81
C SER A 291 9.42 -8.42 12.67
N TRP A 292 9.93 -8.72 13.86
CA TRP A 292 10.55 -7.73 14.73
C TRP A 292 11.87 -7.18 14.14
N ARG A 293 12.53 -7.93 13.26
CA ARG A 293 13.77 -7.50 12.56
C ARG A 293 13.49 -6.68 11.30
N ALA A 294 12.23 -6.31 11.06
CA ALA A 294 11.85 -5.58 9.86
C ALA A 294 12.71 -4.35 9.61
N SER A 295 13.00 -3.54 10.64
CA SER A 295 13.85 -2.35 10.47
C SER A 295 15.28 -2.72 10.02
N ALA A 296 15.90 -3.69 10.70
CA ALA A 296 17.25 -4.16 10.41
C ALA A 296 17.42 -4.78 9.01
N VAL A 297 16.33 -5.34 8.46
CA VAL A 297 16.35 -5.97 7.13
C VAL A 297 15.95 -4.97 6.03
N LEU A 298 14.85 -4.24 6.22
CA LEU A 298 14.25 -3.42 5.18
C LEU A 298 15.07 -2.15 4.91
N LYS A 299 15.55 -1.47 5.96
CA LYS A 299 16.26 -0.19 5.82
C LYS A 299 17.55 -0.35 5.01
N PRO A 300 18.49 -1.26 5.35
CA PRO A 300 19.69 -1.45 4.53
C PRO A 300 19.38 -1.95 3.12
N ALA A 301 18.42 -2.87 2.97
CA ALA A 301 18.08 -3.43 1.66
C ALA A 301 17.56 -2.38 0.65
N LEU A 302 16.70 -1.47 1.11
CA LEU A 302 16.16 -0.38 0.29
C LEU A 302 17.19 0.70 0.06
N PHE A 303 17.88 1.13 1.12
CA PHE A 303 18.88 2.19 1.08
C PHE A 303 20.01 1.84 0.11
N ASP A 304 20.60 0.65 0.24
CA ASP A 304 21.70 0.22 -0.64
C ASP A 304 21.24 0.04 -2.09
N ALA A 305 20.00 -0.41 -2.30
CA ALA A 305 19.45 -0.56 -3.64
C ALA A 305 19.24 0.80 -4.32
N LEU A 306 18.73 1.79 -3.59
CA LEU A 306 18.57 3.17 -4.05
C LEU A 306 19.94 3.83 -4.29
N GLN A 307 20.86 3.68 -3.34
CA GLN A 307 22.23 4.18 -3.46
C GLN A 307 22.94 3.62 -4.70
N SER A 308 22.80 2.32 -4.97
CA SER A 308 23.34 1.65 -6.17
C SER A 308 22.66 2.08 -7.47
N SER A 309 21.41 2.54 -7.41
CA SER A 309 20.64 2.93 -8.59
C SER A 309 20.85 4.40 -8.95
N LEU A 310 21.21 5.21 -7.96
CA LEU A 310 21.56 6.62 -8.11
C LEU A 310 23.05 6.85 -8.39
N THR A 311 23.90 5.81 -8.30
CA THR A 311 25.27 5.86 -8.87
C THR A 311 25.21 5.74 -10.39
N VAL A 312 25.39 6.86 -11.09
CA VAL A 312 25.54 6.89 -12.55
C VAL A 312 27.04 6.78 -12.88
N PRO A 313 27.49 5.77 -13.66
CA PRO A 313 28.87 5.71 -14.14
C PRO A 313 29.17 6.92 -15.04
N ALA A 314 30.34 7.53 -14.89
CA ALA A 314 30.77 8.71 -15.66
C ALA A 314 30.58 8.55 -17.18
N ASP A 315 30.76 7.32 -17.70
CA ASP A 315 30.62 6.99 -19.13
C ASP A 315 29.17 6.97 -19.67
N GLN A 316 28.15 7.16 -18.82
CA GLN A 316 26.72 7.10 -19.17
C GLN A 316 25.96 8.42 -18.95
N ALA A 317 26.66 9.55 -18.81
CA ALA A 317 26.10 10.87 -18.47
C ALA A 317 25.13 11.49 -19.51
N THR A 318 24.67 10.74 -20.53
CA THR A 318 23.62 11.17 -21.47
C THR A 318 22.19 11.10 -20.89
N ILE A 319 22.04 10.73 -19.61
CA ILE A 319 20.73 10.63 -18.95
C ILE A 319 20.30 12.01 -18.45
N ALA A 320 19.40 12.67 -19.17
CA ALA A 320 18.89 13.99 -18.79
C ALA A 320 18.00 13.99 -17.52
N MET A 321 17.41 12.85 -17.13
CA MET A 321 16.49 12.76 -15.97
C MET A 321 16.52 11.38 -15.30
N VAL A 322 16.34 11.37 -13.97
CA VAL A 322 16.21 10.14 -13.18
C VAL A 322 14.94 9.37 -13.61
N PRO A 323 15.02 8.05 -13.86
CA PRO A 323 13.85 7.27 -14.23
C PRO A 323 12.70 7.34 -13.22
N GLN A 324 11.48 7.53 -13.72
CA GLN A 324 10.23 7.61 -12.93
C GLN A 324 10.04 6.47 -11.93
N ARG A 325 10.48 5.25 -12.26
CA ARG A 325 10.40 4.09 -11.34
C ARG A 325 11.26 4.26 -10.09
N ILE A 326 12.39 4.94 -10.18
CA ILE A 326 13.24 5.23 -9.01
C ILE A 326 12.51 6.25 -8.12
N VAL A 327 11.97 7.31 -8.72
CA VAL A 327 11.18 8.34 -8.03
C VAL A 327 10.02 7.72 -7.25
N VAL A 328 9.20 6.89 -7.91
CA VAL A 328 8.05 6.21 -7.27
C VAL A 328 8.52 5.26 -6.16
N PHE A 329 9.54 4.44 -6.42
CA PHE A 329 10.05 3.50 -5.43
C PHE A 329 10.62 4.20 -4.20
N THR A 330 11.35 5.30 -4.37
CA THR A 330 11.87 6.12 -3.27
C THR A 330 10.74 6.67 -2.40
N ALA A 331 9.74 7.32 -3.02
CA ALA A 331 8.63 7.90 -2.30
C ALA A 331 7.82 6.86 -1.52
N VAL A 332 7.45 5.73 -2.16
CA VAL A 332 6.70 4.65 -1.49
C VAL A 332 7.55 3.99 -0.41
N GLY A 333 8.84 3.77 -0.66
CA GLY A 333 9.76 3.17 0.33
C GLY A 333 9.82 3.97 1.63
N CYS A 334 9.82 5.30 1.54
CA CYS A 334 9.83 6.19 2.72
C CYS A 334 8.56 6.07 3.57
N MET A 335 7.44 5.60 3.02
CA MET A 335 6.21 5.39 3.80
C MET A 335 6.33 4.24 4.80
N PHE A 336 7.14 3.24 4.47
CA PHE A 336 7.19 1.99 5.22
C PHE A 336 8.43 1.84 6.10
N VAL A 337 9.50 2.59 5.81
CA VAL A 337 10.75 2.50 6.54
C VAL A 337 11.06 3.82 7.21
N LYS A 338 11.06 3.78 8.54
CA LYS A 338 11.39 4.92 9.39
C LYS A 338 12.79 5.43 9.05
N ASP A 339 12.94 6.75 9.02
CA ASP A 339 14.19 7.48 8.81
C ASP A 339 14.85 7.24 7.44
N LEU A 340 14.22 6.48 6.53
CA LEU A 340 14.78 6.24 5.19
C LEU A 340 14.88 7.55 4.38
N ALA A 341 13.92 8.46 4.53
CA ALA A 341 13.94 9.75 3.86
C ALA A 341 15.15 10.60 4.28
N ALA A 342 15.41 10.69 5.59
CA ALA A 342 16.54 11.43 6.15
C ALA A 342 17.89 10.83 5.70
N ASP A 343 18.02 9.50 5.76
CA ASP A 343 19.22 8.81 5.27
C ASP A 343 19.48 9.09 3.77
N ILE A 344 18.43 9.09 2.94
CA ILE A 344 18.55 9.39 1.50
C ILE A 344 19.01 10.83 1.28
N VAL A 345 18.44 11.80 2.02
CA VAL A 345 18.87 13.21 1.95
C VAL A 345 20.34 13.34 2.32
N SER A 346 20.73 12.80 3.48
CA SER A 346 22.13 12.83 3.96
C SER A 346 23.09 12.19 2.95
N MET A 347 22.72 11.04 2.36
CA MET A 347 23.51 10.37 1.34
C MET A 347 23.67 11.21 0.07
N LEU A 348 22.61 11.88 -0.38
CA LEU A 348 22.63 12.74 -1.56
C LEU A 348 23.46 14.00 -1.32
N ILE A 349 23.30 14.67 -0.19
CA ILE A 349 24.09 15.84 0.21
C ILE A 349 25.58 15.47 0.23
N LYS A 350 25.94 14.36 0.89
CA LYS A 350 27.33 13.88 0.95
C LYS A 350 27.92 13.65 -0.44
N ARG A 351 27.13 13.12 -1.39
CA ARG A 351 27.58 12.90 -2.78
C ARG A 351 27.69 14.19 -3.58
N ILE A 352 26.77 15.12 -3.41
CA ILE A 352 26.79 16.43 -4.08
C ILE A 352 28.03 17.21 -3.66
N ASN A 353 28.45 17.08 -2.40
CA ASN A 353 29.66 17.72 -1.86
C ASN A 353 30.97 16.99 -2.22
N ASP A 354 30.92 15.75 -2.70
CA ASP A 354 32.10 15.00 -3.13
C ASP A 354 32.51 15.42 -4.56
N THR A 355 33.26 16.52 -4.64
CA THR A 355 33.77 17.11 -5.89
C THR A 355 34.89 16.30 -6.54
N VAL A 356 35.47 15.33 -5.82
CA VAL A 356 36.58 14.50 -6.32
C VAL A 356 36.07 13.35 -7.17
N ASN A 357 34.97 12.72 -6.74
CA ASN A 357 34.47 11.49 -7.37
C ASN A 357 33.21 11.69 -8.24
N THR A 358 32.63 12.89 -8.25
CA THR A 358 31.34 13.16 -8.90
C THR A 358 31.48 14.22 -9.98
N SER A 359 31.08 13.91 -11.22
CA SER A 359 31.06 14.91 -12.30
C SER A 359 29.97 15.97 -12.09
N GLU A 360 30.17 17.15 -12.65
CA GLU A 360 29.22 18.26 -12.60
C GLU A 360 27.80 17.88 -13.06
N GLU A 361 27.70 17.13 -14.15
CA GLU A 361 26.43 16.67 -14.72
C GLU A 361 25.69 15.71 -13.78
N VAL A 362 26.42 14.83 -13.08
CA VAL A 362 25.84 13.92 -12.07
C VAL A 362 25.42 14.72 -10.84
N ARG A 363 26.20 15.72 -10.44
CA ARG A 363 25.86 16.61 -9.32
C ARG A 363 24.57 17.39 -9.59
N GLU A 364 24.43 17.97 -10.78
CA GLU A 364 23.19 18.60 -11.28
C GLU A 364 21.99 17.64 -11.19
N LEU A 365 22.15 16.41 -11.68
CA LEU A 365 21.09 15.40 -11.66
C LEU A 365 20.66 15.04 -10.24
N LEU A 366 21.63 14.83 -9.34
CA LEU A 366 21.38 14.51 -7.93
C LEU A 366 20.74 15.69 -7.19
N LEU A 367 21.18 16.92 -7.47
CA LEU A 367 20.59 18.13 -6.90
C LEU A 367 19.14 18.31 -7.35
N ASN A 368 18.84 18.16 -8.64
CA ASN A 368 17.47 18.23 -9.16
C ASN A 368 16.55 17.15 -8.56
N PHE A 369 17.09 15.94 -8.33
CA PHE A 369 16.38 14.87 -7.64
C PHE A 369 16.11 15.23 -6.18
N LEU A 370 17.12 15.75 -5.47
CA LEU A 370 17.04 16.13 -4.06
C LEU A 370 16.08 17.30 -3.82
N VAL A 371 16.15 18.35 -4.65
CA VAL A 371 15.23 19.50 -4.62
C VAL A 371 13.79 19.04 -4.80
N GLY A 372 13.51 18.21 -5.82
CA GLY A 372 12.18 17.65 -6.02
C GLY A 372 11.71 16.76 -4.87
N PHE A 373 12.60 15.94 -4.30
CA PHE A 373 12.29 15.06 -3.17
C PHE A 373 11.92 15.87 -1.92
N CYS A 374 12.75 16.85 -1.56
CA CYS A 374 12.50 17.74 -0.43
C CYS A 374 11.30 18.66 -0.65
N ALA A 375 10.99 19.08 -1.88
CA ALA A 375 9.82 19.92 -2.15
C ALA A 375 8.49 19.14 -2.10
N HIS A 376 8.44 17.93 -2.67
CA HIS A 376 7.17 17.26 -2.95
C HIS A 376 6.83 16.05 -2.08
N VAL A 377 7.79 15.46 -1.36
CA VAL A 377 7.53 14.25 -0.55
C VAL A 377 7.35 14.61 0.91
N ASP A 378 6.11 14.68 1.38
CA ASP A 378 5.78 15.15 2.74
C ASP A 378 6.51 14.38 3.86
N LEU A 379 6.89 13.13 3.60
CA LEU A 379 7.63 12.24 4.51
C LEU A 379 9.07 12.67 4.82
N VAL A 380 9.64 13.60 4.04
CA VAL A 380 10.95 14.19 4.36
C VAL A 380 10.77 15.15 5.52
N SER A 381 11.52 14.91 6.61
CA SER A 381 11.44 15.75 7.81
C SER A 381 11.92 17.16 7.53
N LEU A 382 11.37 18.13 8.29
CA LEU A 382 11.76 19.53 8.16
C LEU A 382 13.26 19.74 8.43
N THR A 383 13.85 18.96 9.34
CA THR A 383 15.30 18.96 9.59
C THR A 383 16.12 18.65 8.33
N SER A 384 15.78 17.60 7.58
CA SER A 384 16.45 17.27 6.32
C SER A 384 16.18 18.29 5.21
N VAL A 385 15.03 18.98 5.25
CA VAL A 385 14.78 20.13 4.36
C VAL A 385 15.72 21.28 4.69
N MET A 386 15.94 21.61 5.97
CA MET A 386 16.88 22.66 6.39
C MET A 386 18.31 22.34 5.96
N GLU A 387 18.76 21.09 6.08
CA GLU A 387 20.08 20.65 5.59
C GLU A 387 20.28 20.94 4.09
N LEU A 388 19.24 20.73 3.27
CA LEU A 388 19.28 21.09 1.85
C LEU A 388 19.33 22.61 1.65
N LEU A 389 18.54 23.37 2.40
CA LEU A 389 18.51 24.83 2.26
C LEU A 389 19.86 25.44 2.64
N GLU A 390 20.48 24.97 3.72
CA GLU A 390 21.83 25.36 4.13
C GLU A 390 22.88 25.01 3.06
N LEU A 391 22.78 23.82 2.45
CA LEU A 391 23.61 23.44 1.30
C LEU A 391 23.45 24.42 0.13
N LEU A 392 22.22 24.82 -0.20
CA LEU A 392 21.93 25.75 -1.29
C LEU A 392 22.48 27.15 -1.01
N VAL A 393 22.31 27.66 0.21
CA VAL A 393 22.88 28.96 0.65
C VAL A 393 24.41 28.92 0.59
N THR A 394 25.02 27.85 1.10
CA THR A 394 26.48 27.66 1.06
C THR A 394 26.98 27.58 -0.39
N ALA A 395 26.30 26.85 -1.25
CA ALA A 395 26.65 26.76 -2.67
C ALA A 395 26.52 28.12 -3.37
N TYR A 396 25.51 28.93 -3.02
CA TYR A 396 25.30 30.29 -3.55
C TYR A 396 26.47 31.22 -3.18
N LYS A 397 26.97 31.14 -1.94
CA LYS A 397 28.15 31.90 -1.48
C LYS A 397 29.43 31.50 -2.20
N VAL A 398 29.63 30.19 -2.37
CA VAL A 398 30.89 29.60 -2.86
C VAL A 398 31.02 29.71 -4.38
N VAL A 399 29.96 30.10 -5.12
CA VAL A 399 30.05 30.29 -6.58
C VAL A 399 31.28 31.18 -6.90
N PRO A 400 32.31 30.63 -7.57
CA PRO A 400 33.66 31.16 -7.53
C PRO A 400 33.70 32.60 -8.04
N GLN A 401 34.27 33.49 -7.23
CA GLN A 401 34.37 34.91 -7.57
C GLN A 401 35.50 35.21 -8.58
N ASN A 402 36.44 34.29 -8.76
CA ASN A 402 37.74 34.59 -9.38
C ASN A 402 38.03 33.89 -10.73
N VAL A 403 37.16 33.01 -11.24
CA VAL A 403 37.42 32.26 -12.50
C VAL A 403 36.10 31.96 -13.23
N GLY A 404 35.63 32.86 -14.10
CA GLY A 404 34.46 32.61 -14.96
C GLY A 404 33.84 33.86 -15.57
N ASP A 405 33.06 33.69 -16.64
CA ASP A 405 32.24 34.74 -17.25
C ASP A 405 31.17 35.24 -16.23
N PRO A 406 31.09 36.57 -15.95
CA PRO A 406 30.16 37.12 -14.96
C PRO A 406 28.69 36.76 -15.22
N GLU A 407 28.27 36.63 -16.49
CA GLU A 407 26.90 36.22 -16.82
C GLU A 407 26.62 34.77 -16.42
N SER A 408 27.56 33.85 -16.70
CA SER A 408 27.45 32.45 -16.27
C SER A 408 27.38 32.28 -14.75
N ARG A 409 28.14 33.10 -14.00
CA ARG A 409 28.11 33.14 -12.54
C ARG A 409 26.75 33.60 -12.03
N ARG A 410 26.25 34.72 -12.58
CA ARG A 410 24.95 35.29 -12.22
C ARG A 410 23.83 34.29 -12.49
N LYS A 411 23.86 33.62 -13.64
CA LYS A 411 22.90 32.58 -13.99
C LYS A 411 22.90 31.45 -12.96
N ARG A 412 24.07 30.96 -12.55
CA ARG A 412 24.16 29.89 -11.55
C ARG A 412 23.62 30.31 -10.18
N GLN A 413 23.90 31.54 -9.75
CA GLN A 413 23.36 32.10 -8.51
C GLN A 413 21.83 32.17 -8.53
N LEU A 414 21.24 32.65 -9.64
CA LEU A 414 19.80 32.71 -9.83
C LEU A 414 19.15 31.30 -9.88
N GLU A 415 19.82 30.31 -10.46
CA GLU A 415 19.35 28.91 -10.44
C GLU A 415 19.29 28.35 -9.01
N LEU A 416 20.34 28.54 -8.21
CA LEU A 416 20.38 28.10 -6.81
C LEU A 416 19.32 28.83 -5.97
N MET A 417 19.12 30.11 -6.24
CA MET A 417 18.08 30.91 -5.60
C MET A 417 16.68 30.40 -5.94
N PHE A 418 16.43 30.07 -7.21
CA PHE A 418 15.18 29.45 -7.63
C PHE A 418 14.94 28.13 -6.88
N TYR A 419 15.96 27.28 -6.70
CA TYR A 419 15.83 26.03 -5.95
C TYR A 419 15.47 26.26 -4.48
N LEU A 420 16.11 27.26 -3.86
CA LEU A 420 15.87 27.65 -2.47
C LEU A 420 14.42 28.11 -2.29
N VAL A 421 13.97 29.08 -3.09
CA VAL A 421 12.59 29.59 -3.06
C VAL A 421 11.60 28.46 -3.33
N TYR A 422 11.88 27.61 -4.32
CA TYR A 422 11.00 26.51 -4.69
C TYR A 422 10.75 25.53 -3.53
N VAL A 423 11.80 25.08 -2.85
CA VAL A 423 11.67 24.14 -1.72
C VAL A 423 10.96 24.81 -0.54
N ALA A 424 11.37 26.02 -0.18
CA ALA A 424 10.76 26.77 0.92
C ALA A 424 9.26 26.98 0.70
N LEU A 425 8.88 27.41 -0.51
CA LEU A 425 7.49 27.63 -0.89
C LEU A 425 6.61 26.38 -0.68
N HIS A 426 7.08 25.22 -1.14
CA HIS A 426 6.31 23.97 -1.04
C HIS A 426 6.27 23.45 0.41
N ARG A 427 7.16 23.91 1.30
CA ARG A 427 7.25 23.49 2.69
C ARG A 427 6.73 24.49 3.72
N ARG A 428 6.06 25.56 3.27
CA ARG A 428 5.43 26.57 4.15
C ARG A 428 4.53 25.98 5.23
N GLN A 429 3.68 25.00 4.89
CA GLN A 429 2.75 24.38 5.84
C GLN A 429 3.47 23.63 6.98
N SER A 430 4.63 23.03 6.67
CA SER A 430 5.46 22.35 7.67
C SER A 430 6.06 23.34 8.67
N VAL A 431 6.46 24.53 8.19
CA VAL A 431 6.98 25.61 9.04
C VAL A 431 5.87 26.25 9.87
N ASP A 432 4.69 26.49 9.29
CA ASP A 432 3.52 26.99 10.02
C ASP A 432 3.12 26.03 11.16
N SER A 433 3.15 24.72 10.89
CA SER A 433 2.88 23.69 11.89
C SER A 433 3.93 23.70 13.01
N LEU A 434 5.22 23.82 12.66
CA LEU A 434 6.31 23.93 13.63
C LEU A 434 6.13 25.15 14.55
N ARG A 435 5.66 26.28 14.01
CA ARG A 435 5.43 27.51 14.79
C ARG A 435 4.45 27.27 15.95
N GLN A 436 3.39 26.51 15.69
CA GLN A 436 2.34 26.18 16.66
C GLN A 436 2.77 25.10 17.66
N GLU A 437 3.80 24.30 17.33
CA GLU A 437 4.24 23.19 18.17
C GLU A 437 5.12 23.67 19.36
N VAL A 438 4.87 23.12 20.55
CA VAL A 438 5.53 23.51 21.82
C VAL A 438 6.44 22.38 22.35
N SER A 439 6.75 21.36 21.54
CA SER A 439 7.59 20.24 21.97
C SER A 439 9.07 20.63 22.10
N SER A 440 9.82 19.89 22.93
CA SER A 440 11.28 20.10 23.08
C SER A 440 12.02 19.85 21.76
N GLU A 441 11.53 18.93 20.94
CA GLU A 441 12.08 18.67 19.61
C GLU A 441 11.79 19.86 18.67
N ALA A 442 10.58 20.41 18.70
CA ALA A 442 10.24 21.61 17.94
C ALA A 442 11.11 22.81 18.30
N ALA A 443 11.48 22.98 19.58
CA ALA A 443 12.39 24.04 20.01
C ALA A 443 13.78 23.95 19.34
N ARG A 444 14.33 22.72 19.20
CA ARG A 444 15.60 22.51 18.49
C ARG A 444 15.50 22.84 17.01
N VAL A 445 14.40 22.46 16.36
CA VAL A 445 14.17 22.77 14.95
C VAL A 445 13.95 24.28 14.73
N LYS A 446 13.28 24.97 15.66
CA LYS A 446 13.11 26.43 15.64
C LYS A 446 14.44 27.17 15.72
N GLU A 447 15.38 26.69 16.54
CA GLU A 447 16.72 27.28 16.60
C GLU A 447 17.46 27.18 15.26
N VAL A 448 17.40 26.01 14.61
CA VAL A 448 17.98 25.82 13.27
C VAL A 448 17.29 26.71 12.24
N LEU A 449 15.97 26.86 12.33
CA LEU A 449 15.21 27.78 11.47
C LEU A 449 15.66 29.24 11.66
N SER A 450 15.85 29.70 12.90
CA SER A 450 16.37 31.05 13.18
C SER A 450 17.75 31.29 12.57
N GLN A 451 18.63 30.28 12.63
CA GLN A 451 19.95 30.37 12.00
C GLN A 451 19.85 30.47 10.47
N LEU A 452 18.97 29.68 9.85
CA LEU A 452 18.70 29.76 8.42
C LEU A 452 18.12 31.13 8.04
N GLN A 453 17.18 31.67 8.82
CA GLN A 453 16.61 33.01 8.58
C GLN A 453 17.69 34.09 8.55
N MET A 454 18.61 34.06 9.53
CA MET A 454 19.73 35.00 9.58
C MET A 454 20.61 34.89 8.33
N GLN A 455 20.94 33.66 7.91
CA GLN A 455 21.70 33.41 6.69
C GLN A 455 20.98 33.91 5.44
N LEU A 456 19.67 33.67 5.30
CA LEU A 456 18.88 34.15 4.16
C LEU A 456 18.92 35.67 4.02
N CYS A 457 18.89 36.39 5.14
CA CYS A 457 18.91 37.85 5.17
C CYS A 457 20.32 38.43 5.00
N SER A 458 21.39 37.76 5.45
CA SER A 458 22.76 38.30 5.40
C SER A 458 23.55 37.89 4.16
N ASP A 459 23.28 36.69 3.64
CA ASP A 459 24.20 36.02 2.72
C ASP A 459 23.75 36.07 1.26
N ILE A 460 22.49 36.39 1.04
CA ILE A 460 21.87 36.44 -0.27
C ILE A 460 21.66 37.91 -0.65
N ALA A 461 22.05 38.28 -1.86
CA ALA A 461 21.73 39.60 -2.38
C ALA A 461 20.21 39.76 -2.50
N PHE A 462 19.68 40.81 -1.88
CA PHE A 462 18.25 41.13 -1.90
C PHE A 462 17.68 41.17 -3.34
N GLU A 463 18.48 41.68 -4.28
CA GLU A 463 18.14 41.77 -5.71
C GLU A 463 17.81 40.42 -6.37
N ASP A 464 18.38 39.33 -5.85
CA ASP A 464 18.25 38.02 -6.45
C ASP A 464 16.88 37.40 -6.15
N PHE A 465 16.23 37.83 -5.05
CA PHE A 465 14.93 37.29 -4.66
C PHE A 465 13.82 37.64 -5.66
N TYR A 466 13.82 38.82 -6.28
CA TYR A 466 12.78 39.18 -7.26
C TYR A 466 13.09 38.74 -8.69
N ILE A 467 14.36 38.50 -9.03
CA ILE A 467 14.75 38.03 -10.37
C ILE A 467 14.69 36.50 -10.46
N ALA A 468 15.12 35.80 -9.41
CA ALA A 468 15.30 34.35 -9.48
C ALA A 468 14.00 33.57 -9.50
N ALA A 469 12.91 34.11 -8.94
CA ALA A 469 11.61 33.43 -8.81
C ALA A 469 10.44 34.42 -8.90
N PRO A 470 9.20 33.95 -9.13
CA PRO A 470 8.02 34.83 -9.11
C PRO A 470 7.88 35.59 -7.79
N ALA A 471 7.58 36.89 -7.86
CA ALA A 471 7.44 37.75 -6.67
C ALA A 471 6.42 37.23 -5.64
N HIS A 472 5.32 36.64 -6.09
CA HIS A 472 4.31 36.05 -5.21
C HIS A 472 4.78 34.74 -4.53
N TRP A 473 5.79 34.06 -5.07
CA TRP A 473 6.45 32.93 -4.39
C TRP A 473 7.37 33.46 -3.29
N THR A 474 8.19 34.46 -3.59
CA THR A 474 9.12 35.04 -2.62
C THR A 474 8.38 35.73 -1.48
N ALA A 475 7.28 36.44 -1.76
CA ALA A 475 6.38 36.99 -0.74
C ALA A 475 5.88 35.92 0.24
N LYS A 476 5.44 34.77 -0.26
CA LYS A 476 5.02 33.64 0.61
C LYS A 476 6.18 33.06 1.41
N VAL A 477 7.38 33.00 0.83
CA VAL A 477 8.57 32.57 1.58
C VAL A 477 8.85 33.57 2.71
N TRP A 478 8.85 34.87 2.45
CA TRP A 478 9.05 35.89 3.49
C TRP A 478 7.99 35.82 4.60
N GLN A 479 6.73 35.65 4.24
CA GLN A 479 5.62 35.54 5.20
C GLN A 479 5.75 34.29 6.10
N HIS A 480 6.02 33.12 5.52
CA HIS A 480 5.95 31.84 6.24
C HIS A 480 7.29 31.39 6.83
N TRP A 481 8.41 31.72 6.19
CA TRP A 481 9.75 31.29 6.61
C TRP A 481 10.51 32.34 7.39
N VAL A 482 10.27 33.63 7.15
CA VAL A 482 10.95 34.74 7.84
C VAL A 482 10.01 35.50 8.79
N PHE A 483 8.71 35.20 8.73
CA PHE A 483 7.69 35.77 9.61
C PHE A 483 7.51 37.29 9.48
N LEU A 484 7.73 37.83 8.27
CA LEU A 484 7.39 39.22 7.98
C LEU A 484 5.88 39.44 8.07
N SER A 485 5.48 40.61 8.55
CA SER A 485 4.10 41.09 8.54
C SER A 485 3.61 41.32 7.11
N ASP A 486 2.28 41.35 6.93
CA ASP A 486 1.70 41.59 5.61
C ASP A 486 2.11 42.96 5.05
N ASP A 487 2.25 43.98 5.91
CA ASP A 487 2.73 45.31 5.52
C ASP A 487 4.18 45.29 5.02
N GLU A 488 5.07 44.56 5.70
CA GLU A 488 6.47 44.38 5.29
C GLU A 488 6.57 43.58 3.97
N VAL A 489 5.73 42.56 3.80
CA VAL A 489 5.66 41.79 2.55
C VAL A 489 5.13 42.66 1.39
N GLN A 490 4.15 43.52 1.63
CA GLN A 490 3.67 44.47 0.62
C GLN A 490 4.71 45.53 0.25
N ALA A 491 5.47 46.02 1.24
CA ALA A 491 6.60 46.91 0.99
C ALA A 491 7.66 46.23 0.10
N PHE A 492 8.03 44.98 0.43
CA PHE A 492 8.92 44.16 -0.38
C PHE A 492 8.41 43.99 -1.83
N LEU A 493 7.12 43.68 -2.00
CA LEU A 493 6.52 43.51 -3.34
C LEU A 493 6.52 44.81 -4.15
N SER A 494 6.31 45.95 -3.50
CA SER A 494 6.32 47.26 -4.15
C SER A 494 7.74 47.61 -4.62
N GLU A 495 8.73 47.41 -3.77
CA GLU A 495 10.15 47.61 -4.11
C GLU A 495 10.61 46.67 -5.24
N ALA A 496 10.19 45.40 -5.21
CA ALA A 496 10.47 44.45 -6.27
C ALA A 496 9.87 44.88 -7.62
N GLN A 497 8.67 45.47 -7.63
CA GLN A 497 8.03 45.99 -8.83
C GLN A 497 8.70 47.26 -9.37
N GLU A 498 9.17 48.14 -8.49
CA GLU A 498 9.89 49.36 -8.87
C GLU A 498 11.27 49.04 -9.46
N ASN A 499 11.93 47.99 -8.96
CA ASN A 499 13.23 47.56 -9.43
C ASN A 499 13.19 46.66 -10.68
N ASP A 500 12.05 46.09 -11.04
CA ASP A 500 11.89 45.24 -12.23
C ASP A 500 11.77 46.08 -13.51
N ASN A 501 12.93 46.48 -14.04
CA ASN A 501 13.05 47.24 -15.29
C ASN A 501 13.12 46.35 -16.54
N ASP A 502 12.70 45.08 -16.45
CA ASP A 502 12.75 44.16 -17.58
C ASP A 502 11.78 44.56 -18.69
N THR A 503 12.25 44.45 -19.93
CA THR A 503 11.37 44.54 -21.10
C THR A 503 10.40 43.35 -21.11
N GLU A 504 9.25 43.50 -21.77
CA GLU A 504 8.27 42.40 -21.88
C GLU A 504 8.90 41.10 -22.42
N GLN A 505 9.87 41.22 -23.34
CA GLN A 505 10.61 40.08 -23.86
C GLN A 505 11.54 39.44 -22.80
N LYS A 506 12.31 40.25 -22.07
CA LYS A 506 13.17 39.75 -20.98
C LYS A 506 12.37 39.04 -19.89
N PHE A 507 11.20 39.58 -19.54
CA PHE A 507 10.28 38.94 -18.60
C PHE A 507 9.78 37.58 -19.13
N LYS A 508 9.38 37.51 -20.41
CA LYS A 508 8.98 36.24 -21.05
C LYS A 508 10.11 35.20 -21.05
N ASP A 509 11.34 35.63 -21.36
CA ASP A 509 12.52 34.76 -21.35
C ASP A 509 12.83 34.25 -19.93
N ARG A 510 12.66 35.12 -18.92
CA ARG A 510 12.80 34.78 -17.49
C ARG A 510 11.76 33.73 -17.06
N VAL A 511 10.49 33.92 -17.42
CA VAL A 511 9.41 32.94 -17.16
C VAL A 511 9.67 31.60 -17.86
N ALA A 512 10.17 31.62 -19.10
CA ALA A 512 10.54 30.40 -19.82
C ALA A 512 11.72 29.67 -19.14
N ALA A 513 12.68 30.41 -18.59
CA ALA A 513 13.77 29.85 -17.80
C ALA A 513 13.25 29.17 -16.52
N TRP A 514 12.32 29.79 -15.79
CA TRP A 514 11.68 29.18 -14.62
C TRP A 514 10.96 27.88 -14.94
N HIS A 515 10.17 27.84 -16.02
CA HIS A 515 9.54 26.61 -16.49
C HIS A 515 10.57 25.52 -16.85
N THR A 516 11.71 25.92 -17.43
CA THR A 516 12.80 25.00 -17.77
C THR A 516 13.46 24.41 -16.53
N LEU A 517 13.63 25.20 -15.47
CA LEU A 517 14.16 24.73 -14.18
C LEU A 517 13.14 23.82 -13.48
N GLU A 518 11.89 24.26 -13.36
CA GLU A 518 10.81 23.47 -12.75
C GLU A 518 10.64 22.12 -13.46
N ALA A 519 10.80 22.08 -14.79
CA ALA A 519 10.71 20.85 -15.58
C ALA A 519 11.72 19.76 -15.14
N ARG A 520 12.89 20.15 -14.61
CA ARG A 520 13.97 19.23 -14.21
C ARG A 520 13.68 18.48 -12.90
N PHE A 521 12.81 19.02 -12.04
CA PHE A 521 12.56 18.44 -10.72
C PHE A 521 11.80 17.12 -10.80
N ALA A 522 12.27 16.17 -9.99
CA ALA A 522 11.58 14.89 -9.77
C ALA A 522 10.38 15.06 -8.81
N PHE A 523 9.64 13.97 -8.58
CA PHE A 523 8.54 13.87 -7.58
C PHE A 523 7.32 14.78 -7.79
N LYS A 524 7.22 15.50 -8.92
CA LYS A 524 5.98 16.19 -9.29
C LYS A 524 4.80 15.21 -9.43
N PRO A 525 3.54 15.65 -9.24
CA PRO A 525 2.37 14.76 -9.34
C PRO A 525 2.22 14.05 -10.70
N ALA A 526 2.67 14.67 -11.80
CA ALA A 526 2.57 14.10 -13.16
C ALA A 526 3.31 12.75 -13.30
N PRO A 527 4.56 12.59 -12.83
CA PRO A 527 5.25 11.31 -12.66
C PRO A 527 4.50 10.19 -11.92
N PHE A 528 3.40 10.42 -11.22
CA PHE A 528 2.65 9.34 -10.58
C PHE A 528 1.47 8.86 -11.42
N SER A 529 1.08 9.61 -12.46
CA SER A 529 -0.07 9.26 -13.32
C SER A 529 0.04 7.89 -14.00
N ALA A 530 1.27 7.47 -14.34
CA ALA A 530 1.50 6.17 -14.98
C ALA A 530 1.57 4.98 -13.99
N PHE A 531 1.61 5.26 -12.68
CA PHE A 531 1.65 4.27 -11.60
C PHE A 531 0.38 4.41 -10.76
N THR A 532 -0.75 4.00 -11.35
CA THR A 532 -2.09 4.21 -10.77
C THR A 532 -2.23 3.67 -9.34
N GLN A 533 -1.64 2.52 -9.05
CA GLN A 533 -1.70 1.91 -7.72
C GLN A 533 -0.80 2.68 -6.75
N MET A 534 0.46 2.95 -7.11
CA MET A 534 1.38 3.68 -6.23
C MET A 534 0.93 5.13 -6.01
N LYS A 535 0.33 5.78 -7.02
CA LYS A 535 -0.27 7.11 -6.90
C LYS A 535 -1.35 7.15 -5.82
N THR A 536 -2.21 6.13 -5.77
CA THR A 536 -3.28 6.06 -4.77
C THR A 536 -2.70 5.94 -3.35
N LEU A 537 -1.60 5.21 -3.19
CA LEU A 537 -0.89 5.09 -1.91
C LEU A 537 -0.20 6.40 -1.50
N LEU A 538 0.41 7.10 -2.46
CA LEU A 538 1.21 8.30 -2.20
C LEU A 538 0.43 9.61 -2.16
N GLN A 539 -0.80 9.66 -2.68
CA GLN A 539 -1.59 10.88 -2.74
C GLN A 539 -1.65 11.70 -1.44
N PRO A 540 -1.80 11.13 -0.23
CA PRO A 540 -1.79 11.91 1.00
C PRO A 540 -0.40 12.43 1.42
N HIS A 541 0.67 11.96 0.79
CA HIS A 541 2.06 12.29 1.12
C HIS A 541 2.79 13.05 0.01
N ILE A 542 2.09 13.47 -1.05
CA ILE A 542 2.65 14.28 -2.13
C ILE A 542 2.10 15.71 -2.02
N ILE A 543 3.00 16.67 -1.92
CA ILE A 543 2.68 18.10 -1.93
C ILE A 543 2.46 18.53 -3.40
N PRO A 544 1.28 19.08 -3.74
CA PRO A 544 1.01 19.51 -5.10
C PRO A 544 1.90 20.68 -5.50
N SER A 545 2.29 20.74 -6.77
CA SER A 545 3.02 21.88 -7.32
C SER A 545 2.13 23.13 -7.31
N MET A 546 2.68 24.26 -6.87
CA MET A 546 2.03 25.56 -7.06
C MET A 546 2.32 26.09 -8.47
N PRO A 547 1.33 26.72 -9.14
CA PRO A 547 1.55 27.30 -10.46
C PRO A 547 2.56 28.45 -10.38
N LEU A 548 3.37 28.59 -11.44
CA LEU A 548 4.27 29.74 -11.64
C LEU A 548 3.53 31.05 -11.94
N ALA A 549 2.25 30.97 -12.34
CA ALA A 549 1.37 32.11 -12.52
C ALA A 549 0.41 32.24 -11.33
N GLU A 550 0.11 33.47 -10.91
CA GLU A 550 -0.89 33.70 -9.87
C GLU A 550 -2.26 33.16 -10.30
N PRO A 551 -2.95 32.39 -9.44
CA PRO A 551 -4.35 32.09 -9.66
C PRO A 551 -5.14 33.40 -9.59
N ILE A 552 -5.87 33.71 -10.66
CA ILE A 552 -6.86 34.79 -10.68
C ILE A 552 -7.92 34.42 -9.64
N HIS A 553 -7.84 34.96 -8.43
CA HIS A 553 -8.84 34.71 -7.38
C HIS A 553 -10.06 35.62 -7.58
N GLU A 554 -11.24 35.01 -7.60
CA GLU A 554 -12.57 35.62 -7.73
C GLU A 554 -12.99 36.51 -6.54
N HIS A 555 -12.13 36.74 -5.53
CA HIS A 555 -12.47 37.50 -4.32
C HIS A 555 -11.48 38.65 -4.19
N GLY A 556 -11.95 39.85 -4.54
CA GLY A 556 -11.16 41.06 -4.70
C GLY A 556 -10.48 41.51 -3.42
N LEU A 557 -9.17 41.79 -3.58
CA LEU A 557 -8.19 42.57 -2.81
C LEU A 557 -6.84 41.94 -3.25
N ILE A 558 -6.00 42.46 -4.15
CA ILE A 558 -5.41 43.80 -4.34
C ILE A 558 -4.78 43.89 -5.75
N VAL A 559 -4.69 45.13 -6.28
CA VAL A 559 -3.89 45.67 -7.42
C VAL A 559 -3.91 44.89 -8.75
N PRO A 560 -4.69 45.35 -9.76
CA PRO A 560 -4.46 44.96 -11.13
C PRO A 560 -3.19 45.67 -11.63
N SER A 561 -2.20 44.91 -12.10
CA SER A 561 -1.23 45.42 -13.06
C SER A 561 -2.03 46.03 -14.22
N ARG A 562 -1.97 47.37 -14.32
CA ARG A 562 -2.75 48.25 -15.21
C ARG A 562 -3.32 47.56 -16.46
N LYS A 563 -4.65 47.43 -16.53
CA LYS A 563 -5.39 47.58 -17.80
C LYS A 563 -6.15 48.91 -17.77
N ARG A 564 -5.90 49.73 -18.79
CA ARG A 564 -6.55 51.03 -19.05
C ARG A 564 -8.09 50.91 -19.05
N ARG A 565 -8.73 51.77 -18.23
CA ARG A 565 -10.09 52.38 -18.30
C ARG A 565 -11.25 51.57 -18.93
N ARG A 566 -12.27 51.24 -18.12
CA ARG A 566 -13.69 51.62 -18.35
C ARG A 566 -14.56 51.41 -17.09
N THR A 567 -15.67 52.13 -17.11
CA THR A 567 -16.59 52.63 -16.06
C THR A 567 -17.61 51.60 -15.53
N GLU A 568 -18.06 51.83 -14.28
CA GLU A 568 -19.28 51.44 -13.50
C GLU A 568 -20.35 50.52 -14.17
N GLU A 569 -21.03 49.59 -13.48
CA GLU A 569 -21.98 49.78 -12.36
C GLU A 569 -22.11 48.56 -11.42
N GLU A 570 -22.56 48.85 -10.20
CA GLU A 570 -22.76 47.99 -9.03
C GLU A 570 -23.98 47.05 -9.13
N ALA A 571 -23.90 45.89 -8.47
CA ALA A 571 -25.01 45.33 -7.70
C ALA A 571 -24.50 44.43 -6.56
N ASN A 572 -24.95 44.76 -5.35
CA ASN A 572 -24.58 44.23 -4.04
C ASN A 572 -24.81 42.72 -3.86
N ASN A 573 -23.93 42.08 -3.06
CA ASN A 573 -24.28 41.51 -1.76
C ASN A 573 -23.02 40.93 -1.07
N SER A 574 -22.51 41.62 -0.06
CA SER A 574 -21.41 41.16 0.79
C SER A 574 -21.90 40.21 1.89
N VAL A 575 -21.10 39.19 2.21
CA VAL A 575 -21.21 38.48 3.49
C VAL A 575 -19.84 38.47 4.18
N ASP A 576 -19.87 39.04 5.37
CA ASP A 576 -18.85 39.28 6.39
C ASP A 576 -17.93 38.07 6.73
N PRO A 577 -16.58 38.22 6.70
CA PRO A 577 -15.59 37.18 7.04
C PRO A 577 -15.63 36.69 8.49
N ASP A 578 -16.12 37.51 9.42
CA ASP A 578 -16.28 37.12 10.84
C ASP A 578 -17.37 36.06 11.06
N LYS A 579 -18.17 35.78 10.03
CA LYS A 579 -19.06 34.61 10.02
C LYS A 579 -18.33 33.31 9.69
N LEU A 580 -17.23 33.33 8.92
CA LEU A 580 -16.53 32.13 8.43
C LEU A 580 -15.77 31.38 9.52
N GLU A 581 -15.16 32.09 10.46
CA GLU A 581 -14.50 31.47 11.61
C GLU A 581 -15.51 30.89 12.61
N ARG A 582 -16.69 31.54 12.76
CA ARG A 582 -17.81 30.92 13.50
C ARG A 582 -18.35 29.65 12.81
N TYR A 583 -18.18 29.48 11.50
CA TYR A 583 -18.62 28.28 10.79
C TYR A 583 -17.76 27.04 11.07
N PHE A 584 -16.47 27.19 11.41
CA PHE A 584 -15.59 26.05 11.71
C PHE A 584 -15.79 25.48 13.12
N ASP A 585 -16.03 26.34 14.12
CA ASP A 585 -16.42 25.87 15.46
C ASP A 585 -17.85 25.30 15.46
N VAL A 586 -18.72 25.80 14.58
CA VAL A 586 -20.05 25.22 14.35
C VAL A 586 -19.97 23.82 13.72
N LEU A 587 -18.97 23.53 12.88
CA LEU A 587 -18.81 22.21 12.23
C LEU A 587 -18.45 21.07 13.20
N LEU A 588 -17.88 21.40 14.37
CA LEU A 588 -17.57 20.42 15.43
C LEU A 588 -18.70 20.29 16.48
N LEU A 589 -19.78 21.06 16.35
CA LEU A 589 -20.97 20.83 17.17
C LEU A 589 -21.56 19.45 16.85
N PRO A 590 -21.98 18.67 17.87
CA PRO A 590 -22.53 17.33 17.69
C PRO A 590 -23.63 17.23 16.62
N ASP A 591 -24.44 18.28 16.49
CA ASP A 591 -25.58 18.31 15.57
C ASP A 591 -25.17 18.60 14.10
N VAL A 592 -24.06 19.32 13.89
CA VAL A 592 -23.53 19.58 12.54
C VAL A 592 -22.72 18.39 12.05
N MET A 593 -21.93 17.78 12.92
CA MET A 593 -21.28 16.49 12.65
C MET A 593 -22.31 15.40 12.31
N GLU A 594 -23.44 15.36 13.02
CA GLU A 594 -24.54 14.44 12.68
C GLU A 594 -25.08 14.69 11.27
N ARG A 595 -25.27 15.94 10.85
CA ARG A 595 -25.69 16.26 9.49
C ARG A 595 -24.66 15.83 8.45
N VAL A 596 -23.36 16.04 8.67
CA VAL A 596 -22.29 15.58 7.78
C VAL A 596 -22.24 14.05 7.70
N CYS A 597 -22.33 13.37 8.84
CA CYS A 597 -22.32 11.92 8.94
C CYS A 597 -23.57 11.27 8.33
N SER A 598 -24.69 11.97 8.24
CA SER A 598 -25.93 11.47 7.62
C SER A 598 -25.78 11.12 6.13
N PHE A 599 -24.78 11.71 5.45
CA PHE A 599 -24.45 11.40 4.05
C PHE A 599 -23.51 10.19 3.88
N MET A 600 -23.00 9.63 4.98
CA MET A 600 -22.03 8.53 4.95
C MET A 600 -22.71 7.17 4.87
N SER A 601 -22.05 6.21 4.20
CA SER A 601 -22.52 4.81 4.19
C SER A 601 -22.33 4.15 5.56
N ALA A 602 -23.16 3.16 5.88
CA ALA A 602 -23.06 2.37 7.12
C ALA A 602 -21.64 1.82 7.39
N LYS A 603 -20.90 1.42 6.34
CA LYS A 603 -19.52 0.94 6.47
C LYS A 603 -18.54 2.04 6.92
N ARG A 604 -18.77 3.28 6.49
CA ARG A 604 -17.96 4.43 6.89
C ARG A 604 -18.32 4.88 8.31
N LEU A 605 -19.61 4.89 8.69
CA LEU A 605 -20.05 5.17 10.06
C LEU A 605 -19.42 4.21 11.08
N CYS A 606 -19.42 2.90 10.81
CA CYS A 606 -18.77 1.92 11.69
C CYS A 606 -17.25 2.08 11.81
N ARG A 607 -16.57 2.63 10.77
CA ARG A 607 -15.13 2.91 10.83
C ARG A 607 -14.83 4.17 11.63
N MET A 608 -15.69 5.17 11.51
CA MET A 608 -15.60 6.43 12.26
C MET A 608 -15.74 6.18 13.77
N ALA A 609 -16.58 5.23 14.16
CA ALA A 609 -16.72 4.77 15.55
C ALA A 609 -15.42 4.20 16.16
N LEU A 610 -14.45 3.81 15.34
CA LEU A 610 -13.16 3.27 15.79
C LEU A 610 -12.09 4.36 15.99
N VAL A 611 -12.37 5.61 15.61
CA VAL A 611 -11.39 6.70 15.62
C VAL A 611 -11.25 7.32 17.01
N CYS A 612 -12.36 7.71 17.64
CA CYS A 612 -12.37 8.23 19.01
C CYS A 612 -13.76 8.06 19.66
N ARG A 613 -13.85 8.30 20.98
CA ARG A 613 -15.10 8.15 21.76
C ARG A 613 -16.22 9.07 21.27
N THR A 614 -15.93 10.34 20.97
CA THR A 614 -16.93 11.29 20.47
C THR A 614 -17.54 10.85 19.14
N PHE A 615 -16.73 10.29 18.24
CA PHE A 615 -17.23 9.73 16.98
C PHE A 615 -17.98 8.40 17.17
N ALA A 616 -17.61 7.60 18.17
CA ALA A 616 -18.38 6.42 18.56
C ALA A 616 -19.78 6.85 19.02
N ASP A 617 -19.88 7.83 19.91
CA ASP A 617 -21.16 8.33 20.45
C ASP A 617 -22.06 8.91 19.33
N ILE A 618 -21.49 9.72 18.43
CA ILE A 618 -22.21 10.25 17.26
C ILE A 618 -22.67 9.10 16.36
N SER A 619 -21.82 8.09 16.12
CA SER A 619 -22.17 6.94 15.28
C SER A 619 -23.29 6.07 15.85
N HIS A 620 -23.60 6.18 17.15
CA HIS A 620 -24.69 5.47 17.81
C HIS A 620 -26.02 6.24 17.80
N ARG A 621 -26.05 7.52 17.39
CA ARG A 621 -27.29 8.31 17.31
C ARG A 621 -28.27 7.73 16.28
N GLY A 622 -29.52 7.54 16.68
CA GLY A 622 -30.56 6.87 15.85
C GLY A 622 -30.92 7.62 14.57
N SER A 623 -30.76 8.94 14.56
CA SER A 623 -30.98 9.84 13.42
C SER A 623 -30.08 9.58 12.21
N LEU A 624 -28.87 9.04 12.40
CA LEU A 624 -27.98 8.62 11.31
C LEU A 624 -28.42 7.31 10.65
N TRP A 625 -28.96 6.39 11.46
CA TRP A 625 -29.35 5.06 11.02
C TRP A 625 -30.75 5.03 10.43
N ARG A 626 -31.64 5.96 10.82
CA ARG A 626 -33.01 6.04 10.28
C ARG A 626 -33.04 6.24 8.75
N PRO A 627 -32.36 7.22 8.14
CA PRO A 627 -32.33 7.37 6.68
C PRO A 627 -31.72 6.16 5.98
N LEU A 628 -30.65 5.59 6.57
CA LEU A 628 -30.02 4.39 6.04
C LEU A 628 -30.98 3.20 6.05
N TYR A 629 -31.72 2.98 7.14
CA TYR A 629 -32.74 1.94 7.31
C TYR A 629 -33.87 2.07 6.29
N MET A 630 -34.43 3.27 6.15
CA MET A 630 -35.52 3.53 5.21
C MET A 630 -35.07 3.35 3.75
N ARG A 631 -33.79 3.57 3.44
CA ARG A 631 -33.19 3.37 2.10
C ARG A 631 -32.63 1.95 1.87
N VAL A 632 -32.63 1.06 2.86
CA VAL A 632 -32.12 -0.32 2.70
C VAL A 632 -32.95 -1.07 1.67
N GLY A 633 -32.36 -1.30 0.50
CA GLY A 633 -32.96 -2.08 -0.58
C GLY A 633 -33.23 -1.28 -1.85
N LEU A 634 -33.26 0.05 -1.79
CA LEU A 634 -33.45 0.88 -2.98
C LEU A 634 -32.19 0.83 -3.89
N PRO A 635 -32.35 0.74 -5.22
CA PRO A 635 -31.23 0.75 -6.15
C PRO A 635 -30.51 2.09 -6.12
N VAL A 636 -29.19 2.07 -5.92
CA VAL A 636 -28.31 3.24 -6.04
C VAL A 636 -27.62 3.13 -7.41
N GLY A 637 -28.22 3.76 -8.43
CA GLY A 637 -27.63 3.88 -9.78
C GLY A 637 -28.43 3.22 -10.91
N THR A 638 -28.19 3.74 -12.12
CA THR A 638 -28.94 3.62 -13.39
C THR A 638 -28.91 2.23 -14.05
N LYS A 639 -29.17 1.15 -13.32
CA LYS A 639 -29.45 -0.17 -13.91
C LYS A 639 -30.89 -0.58 -13.61
N MET A 640 -31.80 -0.14 -14.48
CA MET A 640 -33.13 -0.73 -14.61
C MET A 640 -32.95 -2.17 -15.08
N ASN A 641 -33.27 -3.17 -14.23
CA ASN A 641 -33.76 -4.50 -14.64
C ASN A 641 -34.04 -5.46 -13.46
N ASP A 642 -33.87 -5.05 -12.20
CA ASP A 642 -34.34 -5.84 -11.05
C ASP A 642 -35.47 -5.09 -10.33
N LEU A 643 -36.64 -5.73 -10.16
CA LEU A 643 -37.80 -5.18 -9.46
C LEU A 643 -37.41 -4.68 -8.05
N PRO A 644 -37.77 -3.44 -7.65
CA PRO A 644 -37.32 -2.88 -6.38
C PRO A 644 -37.98 -3.60 -5.18
N PRO A 645 -37.24 -3.84 -4.08
CA PRO A 645 -37.85 -4.27 -2.83
C PRO A 645 -38.73 -3.14 -2.27
N ALA A 646 -39.88 -3.50 -1.70
CA ALA A 646 -40.83 -2.55 -1.13
C ALA A 646 -40.16 -1.63 -0.09
N SER A 647 -40.45 -0.32 -0.19
CA SER A 647 -40.01 0.69 0.77
C SER A 647 -40.48 0.32 2.17
N VAL A 648 -39.67 0.61 3.17
CA VAL A 648 -40.05 0.34 4.57
C VAL A 648 -41.16 1.29 4.98
N GLU A 649 -42.25 0.76 5.51
CA GLU A 649 -43.39 1.51 6.04
C GLU A 649 -43.34 1.47 7.58
N CYS A 650 -43.16 2.65 8.20
CA CYS A 650 -43.20 2.79 9.65
C CYS A 650 -44.60 3.24 10.09
N HIS A 651 -45.34 2.34 10.74
CA HIS A 651 -46.69 2.62 11.23
C HIS A 651 -46.72 3.00 12.72
N HIS A 652 -45.57 3.33 13.32
CA HIS A 652 -45.49 3.73 14.71
C HIS A 652 -45.77 5.24 14.84
N GLY A 653 -46.36 5.68 15.97
CA GLY A 653 -46.60 7.10 16.23
C GLY A 653 -45.29 7.88 16.40
N GLU A 654 -45.31 9.20 16.23
CA GLU A 654 -44.11 10.07 16.28
C GLU A 654 -43.32 9.97 17.59
N LYS A 655 -43.96 9.51 18.67
CA LYS A 655 -43.37 9.33 20.00
C LYS A 655 -42.68 7.97 20.22
N TYR A 656 -42.75 7.04 19.26
CA TYR A 656 -42.14 5.71 19.41
C TYR A 656 -40.66 5.75 19.00
N GLU A 657 -39.75 5.50 19.94
CA GLU A 657 -38.30 5.47 19.68
C GLU A 657 -37.84 4.11 19.13
N HIS A 658 -37.29 4.10 17.91
CA HIS A 658 -36.69 2.91 17.32
C HIS A 658 -35.18 2.83 17.57
N ASN A 659 -34.67 1.63 17.86
CA ASN A 659 -33.24 1.33 17.73
C ASN A 659 -32.87 1.08 16.26
N TRP A 660 -32.78 2.15 15.47
CA TRP A 660 -32.55 2.10 14.03
C TRP A 660 -31.30 1.31 13.61
N SER A 661 -30.23 1.32 14.42
CA SER A 661 -29.00 0.57 14.13
C SER A 661 -29.24 -0.94 14.19
N GLN A 662 -29.93 -1.43 15.22
CA GLN A 662 -30.26 -2.85 15.34
C GLN A 662 -31.22 -3.32 14.25
N LEU A 663 -32.23 -2.49 13.93
CA LEU A 663 -33.17 -2.76 12.83
C LEU A 663 -32.47 -2.83 11.47
N TYR A 664 -31.52 -1.92 11.20
CA TYR A 664 -30.68 -1.93 10.00
C TYR A 664 -29.86 -3.20 9.88
N GLN A 665 -29.24 -3.67 10.97
CA GLN A 665 -28.45 -4.90 10.95
C GLN A 665 -29.32 -6.14 10.66
N GLY A 666 -30.50 -6.23 11.27
CA GLY A 666 -31.47 -7.29 11.02
C GLY A 666 -31.89 -7.36 9.55
N ARG A 667 -32.33 -6.21 9.02
CA ARG A 667 -32.81 -6.10 7.64
C ARG A 667 -31.71 -6.31 6.60
N LEU A 668 -30.47 -5.90 6.87
CA LEU A 668 -29.32 -6.18 6.01
C LEU A 668 -28.98 -7.69 5.97
N LYS A 669 -29.15 -8.41 7.08
CA LYS A 669 -29.01 -9.88 7.10
C LYS A 669 -30.12 -10.55 6.28
N ALA A 670 -31.36 -10.08 6.41
CA ALA A 670 -32.49 -10.55 5.60
C ALA A 670 -32.29 -10.29 4.09
N MET A 671 -31.81 -9.10 3.71
CA MET A 671 -31.44 -8.75 2.33
C MET A 671 -30.44 -9.74 1.73
N LYS A 672 -29.39 -10.10 2.48
CA LYS A 672 -28.39 -11.08 2.02
C LYS A 672 -29.01 -12.46 1.83
N ARG A 673 -29.99 -12.85 2.66
CA ARG A 673 -30.75 -14.10 2.49
C ARG A 673 -31.66 -14.04 1.26
N LEU A 674 -32.38 -12.94 1.06
CA LEU A 674 -33.23 -12.73 -0.11
C LEU A 674 -32.44 -12.87 -1.43
N ARG A 675 -31.30 -12.19 -1.55
CA ARG A 675 -30.43 -12.27 -2.74
C ARG A 675 -29.89 -13.67 -3.01
N ARG A 676 -29.79 -14.54 -1.98
CA ARG A 676 -29.41 -15.95 -2.16
C ARG A 676 -30.59 -16.78 -2.67
N ILE A 677 -31.80 -16.51 -2.18
CA ILE A 677 -33.04 -17.18 -2.63
C ILE A 677 -33.36 -16.79 -4.08
N GLN A 678 -33.31 -15.50 -4.42
CA GLN A 678 -33.53 -15.00 -5.79
C GLN A 678 -32.54 -15.63 -6.79
N ARG A 679 -31.25 -15.71 -6.44
CA ARG A 679 -30.25 -16.39 -7.29
C ARG A 679 -30.52 -17.88 -7.48
N ARG A 680 -31.06 -18.57 -6.47
CA ARG A 680 -31.45 -19.98 -6.58
C ARG A 680 -32.68 -20.15 -7.48
N ALA A 681 -33.66 -19.24 -7.40
CA ALA A 681 -34.84 -19.25 -8.27
C ALA A 681 -34.48 -18.99 -9.74
N ILE A 682 -33.60 -18.02 -10.02
CA ILE A 682 -33.09 -17.75 -11.39
C ILE A 682 -32.34 -18.97 -11.95
N LYS A 683 -31.51 -19.62 -11.13
CA LYS A 683 -30.75 -20.80 -11.54
C LYS A 683 -31.65 -22.03 -11.78
N ALA A 684 -32.74 -22.18 -11.01
CA ALA A 684 -33.73 -23.23 -11.22
C ALA A 684 -34.55 -23.01 -12.50
N GLY A 685 -34.89 -21.76 -12.83
CA GLY A 685 -35.60 -21.43 -14.07
C GLY A 685 -34.76 -21.62 -15.36
N GLN A 686 -33.43 -21.61 -15.26
CA GLN A 686 -32.52 -21.84 -16.40
C GLN A 686 -32.28 -23.33 -16.71
N CYS A 687 -32.70 -24.26 -15.84
CA CYS A 687 -32.49 -25.71 -16.03
C CYS A 687 -33.71 -26.46 -16.60
N ASN A 688 -34.89 -25.84 -16.69
CA ASN A 688 -36.12 -26.47 -17.22
C ASN A 688 -36.43 -26.08 -18.69
N GLY A 689 -35.43 -25.60 -19.44
CA GLY A 689 -35.61 -25.10 -20.81
C GLY A 689 -35.32 -26.12 -21.91
N GLN A 690 -35.69 -27.39 -21.73
CA GLN A 690 -35.67 -28.39 -22.80
C GLN A 690 -36.85 -29.35 -22.62
N GLU A 691 -37.67 -29.38 -23.67
CA GLU A 691 -38.80 -30.28 -23.99
C GLU A 691 -40.23 -29.75 -23.78
N ASP A 692 -40.93 -29.76 -24.93
CA ASP A 692 -42.36 -29.86 -25.24
C ASP A 692 -43.24 -28.62 -25.52
N ASP A 693 -43.61 -28.55 -26.81
CA ASP A 693 -44.72 -27.83 -27.42
C ASP A 693 -46.08 -28.42 -26.96
N ASN A 694 -46.94 -27.61 -26.32
CA ASN A 694 -48.36 -27.45 -26.69
C ASN A 694 -49.16 -26.57 -25.71
N GLU A 695 -50.02 -25.75 -26.31
CA GLU A 695 -51.31 -25.21 -25.87
C GLU A 695 -51.59 -24.68 -24.44
N SER A 696 -52.03 -23.41 -24.44
CA SER A 696 -53.02 -22.78 -23.56
C SER A 696 -52.94 -23.04 -22.05
N GLY A 697 -52.31 -22.11 -21.33
CA GLY A 697 -52.42 -22.03 -19.87
C GLY A 697 -51.83 -20.73 -19.35
N VAL A 698 -52.68 -19.90 -18.75
CA VAL A 698 -52.41 -18.65 -18.03
C VAL A 698 -50.98 -18.53 -17.52
N ARG A 699 -50.22 -17.54 -18.01
CA ARG A 699 -48.91 -17.14 -17.45
C ARG A 699 -49.10 -16.66 -16.01
N THR A 700 -49.13 -17.56 -15.03
CA THR A 700 -49.00 -17.20 -13.62
C THR A 700 -47.61 -16.61 -13.43
N ALA A 701 -47.53 -15.29 -13.26
CA ALA A 701 -46.29 -14.60 -12.98
C ALA A 701 -45.61 -15.25 -11.77
N THR A 702 -44.47 -15.90 -11.99
CA THR A 702 -43.67 -16.51 -10.92
C THR A 702 -43.31 -15.44 -9.91
N PHE A 703 -43.93 -15.48 -8.73
CA PHE A 703 -43.73 -14.49 -7.69
C PHE A 703 -42.24 -14.40 -7.33
N VAL A 704 -41.67 -13.21 -7.46
CA VAL A 704 -40.31 -12.94 -7.01
C VAL A 704 -40.35 -12.83 -5.48
N PRO A 705 -39.57 -13.62 -4.72
CA PRO A 705 -39.55 -13.49 -3.27
C PRO A 705 -39.25 -12.04 -2.85
N GLN A 706 -39.97 -11.55 -1.83
CA GLN A 706 -39.85 -10.18 -1.32
C GLN A 706 -39.71 -10.15 0.20
N MET A 707 -39.19 -9.05 0.74
CA MET A 707 -39.18 -8.81 2.18
C MET A 707 -40.42 -8.03 2.59
N CYS A 708 -40.88 -8.24 3.83
CA CYS A 708 -41.97 -7.45 4.39
C CYS A 708 -41.61 -5.95 4.47
N ALA A 709 -42.57 -5.09 4.11
CA ALA A 709 -42.44 -3.64 4.17
C ALA A 709 -42.56 -3.06 5.59
N TYR A 710 -43.20 -3.75 6.54
CA TYR A 710 -43.40 -3.24 7.89
C TYR A 710 -42.08 -3.03 8.64
N CYS A 711 -41.92 -1.85 9.23
CA CYS A 711 -40.80 -1.49 10.08
C CYS A 711 -40.61 -2.52 11.22
N GLY A 712 -39.38 -3.00 11.39
CA GLY A 712 -39.04 -4.03 12.38
C GLY A 712 -39.36 -5.48 11.98
N CYS A 713 -39.79 -5.71 10.74
CA CYS A 713 -39.93 -7.06 10.19
C CYS A 713 -38.80 -7.42 9.21
N ASP A 714 -38.12 -8.54 9.48
CA ASP A 714 -37.02 -9.07 8.67
C ASP A 714 -37.41 -10.36 7.92
N GLN A 715 -38.71 -10.65 7.81
CA GLN A 715 -39.21 -11.86 7.15
C GLN A 715 -39.09 -11.76 5.63
N VAL A 716 -38.62 -12.85 5.02
CA VAL A 716 -38.52 -13.02 3.56
C VAL A 716 -39.61 -14.00 3.12
N LEU A 717 -40.50 -13.52 2.27
CA LEU A 717 -41.73 -14.18 1.86
C LEU A 717 -41.53 -14.79 0.48
N LYS A 718 -41.99 -16.02 0.28
CA LYS A 718 -41.71 -16.83 -0.92
C LYS A 718 -42.89 -16.90 -1.90
N SER A 719 -44.09 -16.50 -1.49
CA SER A 719 -45.30 -16.46 -2.31
C SER A 719 -46.15 -15.20 -2.03
N THR A 720 -47.07 -14.87 -2.93
CA THR A 720 -48.05 -13.77 -2.74
C THR A 720 -48.99 -14.03 -1.56
N SER A 721 -49.52 -15.25 -1.43
CA SER A 721 -50.42 -15.65 -0.35
C SER A 721 -49.74 -15.60 1.02
N ASP A 722 -48.45 -15.95 1.11
CA ASP A 722 -47.69 -15.79 2.35
C ASP A 722 -47.53 -14.31 2.71
N LEU A 723 -47.33 -13.44 1.72
CA LEU A 723 -47.14 -12.01 1.96
C LEU A 723 -48.44 -11.37 2.49
N GLU A 724 -49.58 -11.65 1.87
CA GLU A 724 -50.89 -11.15 2.29
C GLU A 724 -51.25 -11.65 3.69
N SER A 725 -51.11 -12.95 3.95
CA SER A 725 -51.36 -13.53 5.29
C SER A 725 -50.40 -12.98 6.34
N HIS A 726 -49.15 -12.70 5.99
CA HIS A 726 -48.19 -12.06 6.89
C HIS A 726 -48.54 -10.59 7.18
N GLN A 727 -48.97 -9.83 6.18
CA GLN A 727 -49.38 -8.43 6.33
C GLN A 727 -50.64 -8.28 7.18
N THR A 728 -51.62 -9.18 7.03
CA THR A 728 -52.84 -9.16 7.87
C THR A 728 -52.55 -9.39 9.35
N ARG A 729 -51.49 -10.14 9.70
CA ARG A 729 -51.07 -10.33 11.10
C ARG A 729 -50.56 -9.05 11.75
N HIS A 730 -49.89 -8.17 10.99
CA HIS A 730 -49.48 -6.86 11.50
C HIS A 730 -50.67 -5.99 11.84
N LYS A 731 -51.73 -6.03 11.03
CA LYS A 731 -52.97 -5.25 11.26
C LYS A 731 -53.79 -5.72 12.49
N ARG A 732 -53.56 -6.94 12.98
CA ARG A 732 -54.30 -7.50 14.13
C ARG A 732 -53.74 -7.08 15.49
N PHE A 733 -52.44 -6.82 15.58
CA PHE A 733 -51.78 -6.46 16.84
C PHE A 733 -51.29 -5.02 16.79
N THR A 734 -52.22 -4.10 16.58
CA THR A 734 -51.96 -2.65 16.54
C THR A 734 -52.36 -2.02 17.86
N CYS A 735 -51.48 -1.19 18.44
CA CYS A 735 -51.76 -0.45 19.66
C CYS A 735 -52.92 0.53 19.44
N THR A 736 -53.84 0.56 20.42
CA THR A 736 -55.07 1.36 20.39
C THR A 736 -54.88 2.74 21.03
N GLU A 737 -53.73 3.04 21.63
CA GLU A 737 -53.47 4.36 22.18
C GLU A 737 -53.40 5.43 21.08
N THR A 738 -54.05 6.56 21.30
CA THR A 738 -54.14 7.66 20.33
C THR A 738 -52.76 8.19 19.93
N SER A 739 -51.78 8.15 20.84
CA SER A 739 -50.39 8.52 20.59
C SER A 739 -49.50 7.39 20.05
N CYS A 740 -49.96 6.14 20.02
CA CYS A 740 -49.16 5.00 19.58
C CYS A 740 -49.96 4.05 18.67
N ARG A 741 -49.64 4.04 17.38
CA ARG A 741 -50.24 3.13 16.37
C ARG A 741 -49.34 1.91 16.04
N ALA A 742 -48.43 1.57 16.96
CA ALA A 742 -47.45 0.50 16.76
C ALA A 742 -48.11 -0.84 16.40
N SER A 743 -47.61 -1.53 15.38
CA SER A 743 -48.19 -2.78 14.87
C SER A 743 -47.16 -3.92 14.93
N PHE A 744 -47.55 -5.08 15.45
CA PHE A 744 -46.63 -6.19 15.74
C PHE A 744 -47.05 -7.50 15.05
N THR A 745 -46.09 -8.40 14.82
CA THR A 745 -46.34 -9.71 14.19
C THR A 745 -46.84 -10.80 15.15
N GLY A 746 -46.80 -10.53 16.46
CA GLY A 746 -47.12 -11.51 17.48
C GLY A 746 -47.49 -10.91 18.83
N LEU A 747 -48.40 -11.60 19.51
CA LEU A 747 -49.02 -11.20 20.77
C LEU A 747 -48.01 -10.90 21.88
N HIS A 748 -46.92 -11.67 21.99
CA HIS A 748 -45.89 -11.45 23.02
C HIS A 748 -45.21 -10.07 22.90
N LYS A 749 -44.90 -9.64 21.67
CA LYS A 749 -44.26 -8.32 21.43
C LYS A 749 -45.24 -7.18 21.68
N PHE A 750 -46.50 -7.38 21.29
CA PHE A 750 -47.59 -6.45 21.59
C PHE A 750 -47.81 -6.29 23.11
N ASN A 751 -47.89 -7.39 23.86
CA ASN A 751 -48.06 -7.34 25.32
C ASN A 751 -46.84 -6.78 26.06
N ALA A 752 -45.63 -6.89 25.50
CA ALA A 752 -44.45 -6.21 26.03
C ALA A 752 -44.56 -4.70 25.83
N HIS A 753 -44.92 -4.27 24.62
CA HIS A 753 -45.15 -2.87 24.29
C HIS A 753 -46.27 -2.22 25.12
N MET A 754 -47.39 -2.92 25.34
CA MET A 754 -48.49 -2.42 26.18
C MET A 754 -48.10 -2.18 27.64
N ARG A 755 -46.99 -2.76 28.12
CA ARG A 755 -46.46 -2.53 29.47
C ARG A 755 -45.57 -1.28 29.56
N GLU A 756 -45.14 -0.74 28.44
CA GLU A 756 -44.30 0.47 28.36
C GLU A 756 -45.12 1.76 28.35
N HIS A 757 -46.41 1.67 28.03
CA HIS A 757 -47.34 2.76 28.25
C HIS A 757 -47.42 3.05 29.76
N PRO A 758 -47.18 4.30 30.20
CA PRO A 758 -47.27 4.64 31.61
C PRO A 758 -48.69 4.35 32.08
N ALA A 759 -48.81 3.29 32.90
CA ALA A 759 -50.04 2.93 33.56
C ALA A 759 -50.41 4.05 34.54
N GLU A 760 -51.18 5.02 34.06
CA GLU A 760 -51.88 6.02 34.90
C GLU A 760 -52.90 5.35 35.85
N ASN A 761 -52.99 4.01 35.83
CA ASN A 761 -53.93 3.19 36.58
C ASN A 761 -53.28 2.01 37.33
N THR A 762 -52.19 2.25 38.07
CA THR A 762 -51.84 1.39 39.21
C THR A 762 -51.82 2.20 40.50
N SER A 763 -52.97 2.20 41.17
CA SER A 763 -53.26 2.77 42.49
C SER A 763 -52.11 2.54 43.49
N ARG A 764 -51.39 3.61 43.85
CA ARG A 764 -50.47 3.58 45.00
C ARG A 764 -51.31 3.45 46.27
N LEU A 765 -51.13 2.37 47.02
CA LEU A 765 -51.84 2.16 48.28
C LEU A 765 -51.13 2.96 49.38
N VAL A 766 -51.85 3.90 50.00
CA VAL A 766 -51.32 4.80 51.04
C VAL A 766 -51.64 4.23 52.42
N CYS A 767 -50.75 4.42 53.41
CA CYS A 767 -50.94 3.89 54.76
C CYS A 767 -52.24 4.38 55.44
N GLY A 768 -52.70 5.60 55.15
CA GLY A 768 -53.95 6.15 55.69
C GLY A 768 -53.93 6.45 57.19
N PHE A 769 -52.84 6.16 57.91
CA PHE A 769 -52.65 6.52 59.31
C PHE A 769 -52.19 7.98 59.41
N ASP A 770 -52.76 8.72 60.35
CA ASP A 770 -52.54 10.17 60.46
C ASP A 770 -51.06 10.46 60.77
N GLY A 771 -50.44 11.31 59.94
CA GLY A 771 -48.99 11.57 59.97
C GLY A 771 -48.09 10.61 59.16
N CYS A 772 -48.60 9.50 58.60
CA CYS A 772 -47.80 8.57 57.78
C CYS A 772 -47.95 8.79 56.27
N LYS A 773 -46.91 9.32 55.60
CA LYS A 773 -46.89 9.62 54.15
C LYS A 773 -46.34 8.49 53.26
N LYS A 774 -46.12 7.28 53.79
CA LYS A 774 -45.53 6.16 53.03
C LYS A 774 -46.57 5.53 52.08
N ASN A 775 -46.18 5.31 50.82
CA ASN A 775 -47.00 4.68 49.78
C ASN A 775 -46.33 3.41 49.23
N TYR A 776 -47.15 2.42 48.87
CA TYR A 776 -46.68 1.10 48.47
C TYR A 776 -47.37 0.61 47.20
N THR A 777 -46.62 -0.11 46.37
CA THR A 777 -47.09 -0.70 45.12
C THR A 777 -47.77 -2.06 45.30
N SER A 778 -47.86 -2.57 46.53
CA SER A 778 -48.46 -3.88 46.84
C SER A 778 -49.09 -3.87 48.24
N ALA A 779 -50.31 -4.40 48.36
CA ALA A 779 -51.05 -4.54 49.61
C ALA A 779 -50.27 -5.32 50.68
N LYS A 780 -49.46 -6.31 50.27
CA LYS A 780 -48.65 -7.12 51.21
C LYS A 780 -47.56 -6.30 51.91
N ARG A 781 -46.97 -5.34 51.20
CA ARG A 781 -45.97 -4.41 51.77
C ARG A 781 -46.62 -3.36 52.66
N LEU A 782 -47.80 -2.88 52.27
CA LEU A 782 -48.60 -1.99 53.09
C LEU A 782 -49.00 -2.66 54.43
N ALA A 783 -49.48 -3.90 54.38
CA ALA A 783 -49.87 -4.66 55.56
C ALA A 783 -48.68 -4.91 56.51
N SER A 784 -47.52 -5.29 55.97
CA SER A 784 -46.30 -5.47 56.77
C SER A 784 -45.81 -4.17 57.40
N HIS A 785 -45.91 -3.04 56.68
CA HIS A 785 -45.62 -1.72 57.24
C HIS A 785 -46.59 -1.36 58.36
N ARG A 786 -47.90 -1.56 58.16
CA ARG A 786 -48.92 -1.32 59.17
C ARG A 786 -48.70 -2.17 60.43
N GLN A 787 -48.32 -3.43 60.25
CA GLN A 787 -48.03 -4.34 61.36
C GLN A 787 -46.75 -3.97 62.12
N LYS A 788 -45.69 -3.54 61.42
CA LYS A 788 -44.41 -3.17 62.06
C LYS A 788 -44.47 -1.86 62.83
N GLU A 789 -45.17 -0.87 62.29
CA GLU A 789 -45.26 0.46 62.89
C GLU A 789 -46.49 0.60 63.82
N GLY A 790 -47.27 -0.47 64.01
CA GLY A 790 -48.48 -0.47 64.83
C GLY A 790 -49.64 0.35 64.26
N HIS A 791 -49.62 0.66 62.97
CA HIS A 791 -50.67 1.43 62.29
C HIS A 791 -51.89 0.55 61.97
N HIS A 792 -52.73 0.30 62.97
CA HIS A 792 -54.03 -0.34 62.78
C HIS A 792 -55.08 0.71 62.42
N VAL A 793 -55.61 0.64 61.20
CA VAL A 793 -56.76 1.43 60.78
C VAL A 793 -58.00 0.67 61.26
N LEU A 794 -58.83 1.30 62.09
CA LEU A 794 -60.14 0.77 62.47
C LEU A 794 -61.05 0.85 61.24
N ASP A 795 -61.48 -0.31 60.72
CA ASP A 795 -62.47 -0.38 59.65
C ASP A 795 -63.83 0.14 60.15
N GLY A 796 -64.23 1.29 59.64
CA GLY A 796 -65.62 1.70 59.48
C GLY A 796 -65.67 2.50 58.19
N GLY A 797 -66.50 2.22 57.19
CA GLY A 797 -67.71 1.44 57.11
C GLY A 797 -68.65 2.26 56.22
N ASP A 798 -68.91 1.76 55.01
CA ASP A 798 -69.94 2.16 54.04
C ASP A 798 -70.08 3.64 53.64
N GLN A 799 -69.68 3.95 52.39
CA GLN A 799 -70.54 4.57 51.35
C GLN A 799 -69.82 4.69 50.01
#